data_AF-A0ABC9QLH8-F1
#
_entry.id   AF-A0ABC9QLH8-F1
#
_cell.length_a   1.000
_cell.length_b   1.000
_cell.length_c   1.000
_cell.angle_alpha   90.00
_cell.angle_beta   90.00
_cell.angle_gamma   90.00
#
_symmetry.space_group_name_H-M   'P 1'
#
loop_
_entity.id
_entity.type
_entity.pdbx_description
1 polymer ?
#
loop_
_entity_poly.entity_id
_entity_poly.type
_entity_poly.pdbx_seq_one_letter_code
_entity_poly.pdbx_strand_id
1 'polypeptide(L)'
;MFEKQSIENTLEISSLSNDLKLFYYKNTVLKDDKCKAKKGQVGLLEYLFEFLDSFDFGSDDEQSEILSQKELISSSVLGNVFEKLNGYKEGSFYTPSFITSYMCKESITKVVLDKFNAQFDLDAKDISELRKSLRKEDKKAQKELLNSIKICDPAVGSGHFLVSALNVMLSIYDELNLFDEEFYLEVQNDEILITGRKGEFIEYKRPSTPKDKAHLIQQELFHTKKDIIENNLFGVDINPNSCEITKLRLWIELLKHSFYQSFDDENYHDLKTLPNIDINIKCGNSLVSYFETGKSLNHYPNIKERINKYKRIVKDYKEGFYTDKSHINQEIKNLKISFKNFCFADKFKKEMKGFNDKCEKYSKKYGNFLAVDDENLKFFVSANLTLFDFDEKEATKEFANLKKEYDNIFNLESNHPFEWRFEFPEILDDDGNFKGFDLIIGNPPYIRIQGLDKNSSQYYKKHFKVASKNYDIYILFIEQCFKLIKKQGVISFIMPHKWFNADFGVNLREFAKDKISKIISFEEFQIFDASTYTALQWFENNSLHLKFIQADKNIKTKEEMSNFIFNLKEENFKMINNKKLSSSFWSFEENSNQEIFSKINQHISVKDIFSKIFQGLATSKDSVYFLKDCQENKNSVKGYSKELDKEVEIEKEILKPLLMGDSFHRYEKPISNSMVLFPYYRQDNTDVKKMCLYDENELKSKFPKAWEYLKECESILRARENGRLSSDDLWWRYIYPKNQTLFNKEKLLCPDICNNTHFVLDNLGEFYFTTTIYGYVRNEEYKNLDYKYLMAVLNSSLTWWFLQKTSVVMRGGFYRIKPAYIEKFCIPKINSKNQKIADELINSVDEILKAKEQDKNANTQELENKINSLVYKLYNLTEEEIKIIEGK
;
A
#
# COMPACT_ATOMS: atom_id res chain seq x y z
N MET A 1 20.75 -22.29 -21.22
CA MET A 1 19.27 -22.12 -21.14
C MET A 1 18.92 -20.72 -20.63
N PHE A 2 19.64 -20.23 -19.62
CA PHE A 2 19.74 -18.81 -19.28
C PHE A 2 20.71 -18.09 -20.24
N GLU A 3 20.52 -16.79 -20.47
CA GLU A 3 21.62 -15.93 -20.93
C GLU A 3 22.69 -16.00 -19.84
N LYS A 4 23.91 -16.43 -20.17
CA LYS A 4 24.99 -16.50 -19.19
C LYS A 4 25.15 -15.12 -18.56
N GLN A 5 24.86 -15.03 -17.26
CA GLN A 5 25.18 -13.82 -16.52
C GLN A 5 26.69 -13.65 -16.50
N SER A 6 27.17 -12.41 -16.34
CA SER A 6 28.61 -12.12 -16.32
C SER A 6 29.38 -12.99 -15.31
N ILE A 7 28.72 -13.43 -14.23
CA ILE A 7 29.31 -14.33 -13.23
C ILE A 7 29.40 -15.80 -13.69
N GLU A 8 28.45 -16.28 -14.49
CA GLU A 8 28.44 -17.65 -15.05
C GLU A 8 29.49 -17.85 -16.15
N ASN A 9 30.02 -16.75 -16.70
CA ASN A 9 31.23 -16.80 -17.54
C ASN A 9 32.50 -17.09 -16.73
N THR A 10 32.43 -17.07 -15.41
CA THR A 10 33.58 -17.32 -14.52
C THR A 10 33.73 -18.79 -14.15
N LEU A 11 32.64 -19.56 -14.10
CA LEU A 11 32.63 -20.94 -13.62
C LEU A 11 31.47 -21.73 -14.22
N GLU A 12 31.76 -22.78 -14.98
CA GLU A 12 30.75 -23.71 -15.48
C GLU A 12 30.58 -24.88 -14.52
N ILE A 13 29.36 -25.09 -14.01
CA ILE A 13 29.03 -26.21 -13.11
C ILE A 13 29.34 -27.56 -13.77
N SER A 14 29.12 -27.68 -15.08
CA SER A 14 29.48 -28.86 -15.89
C SER A 14 30.99 -29.12 -15.98
N SER A 15 31.82 -28.14 -15.63
CA SER A 15 33.28 -28.27 -15.59
C SER A 15 33.83 -28.56 -14.19
N LEU A 16 32.97 -28.67 -13.17
CA LEU A 16 33.38 -29.07 -11.83
C LEU A 16 33.75 -30.55 -11.82
N SER A 17 34.99 -30.86 -11.42
CA SER A 17 35.44 -32.24 -11.27
C SER A 17 34.77 -32.89 -10.06
N ASN A 18 34.10 -34.03 -10.27
CA ASN A 18 33.58 -34.86 -9.18
C ASN A 18 34.66 -35.42 -8.25
N ASP A 19 35.91 -35.47 -8.72
CA ASP A 19 37.04 -35.99 -7.94
C ASP A 19 37.61 -34.94 -6.97
N LEU A 20 37.14 -33.69 -7.05
CA LEU A 20 37.60 -32.62 -6.18
C LEU A 20 37.13 -32.86 -4.75
N LYS A 21 38.08 -32.94 -3.81
CA LYS A 21 37.79 -33.12 -2.40
C LYS A 21 37.85 -31.79 -1.65
N LEU A 22 36.83 -31.50 -0.86
CA LEU A 22 36.77 -30.36 0.05
C LEU A 22 37.02 -30.81 1.49
N PHE A 23 37.74 -29.98 2.25
CA PHE A 23 37.77 -30.14 3.69
C PHE A 23 36.47 -29.63 4.31
N TYR A 24 35.94 -30.38 5.28
CA TYR A 24 34.82 -29.86 6.08
C TYR A 24 35.23 -28.54 6.75
N TYR A 25 34.38 -27.51 6.60
CA TYR A 25 34.59 -26.22 7.25
C TYR A 25 34.67 -26.39 8.77
N LYS A 26 35.57 -25.63 9.43
CA LYS A 26 35.83 -25.78 10.88
C LYS A 26 34.57 -25.62 11.74
N ASN A 27 33.62 -24.79 11.30
CA ASN A 27 32.33 -24.57 11.96
C ASN A 27 31.17 -25.11 11.10
N THR A 28 31.39 -26.24 10.41
CA THR A 28 30.34 -26.86 9.59
C THR A 28 29.12 -27.22 10.43
N VAL A 29 27.93 -27.06 9.83
CA VAL A 29 26.65 -27.52 10.40
C VAL A 29 26.50 -29.04 10.33
N LEU A 30 27.32 -29.70 9.49
CA LEU A 30 27.32 -31.14 9.25
C LEU A 30 27.82 -31.92 10.45
N LYS A 31 26.99 -32.84 10.95
CA LYS A 31 27.28 -33.67 12.11
C LYS A 31 27.39 -35.15 11.73
N ASP A 32 28.23 -35.88 12.44
CA ASP A 32 28.30 -37.34 12.39
C ASP A 32 27.14 -37.97 13.20
N ASP A 33 27.01 -39.30 13.14
CA ASP A 33 25.98 -40.08 13.87
C ASP A 33 26.03 -39.90 15.39
N LYS A 34 27.11 -39.29 15.91
CA LYS A 34 27.31 -38.97 17.34
C LYS A 34 27.09 -37.48 17.62
N CYS A 35 26.45 -36.75 16.71
CA CYS A 35 26.15 -35.33 16.79
C CYS A 35 27.38 -34.40 16.89
N LYS A 36 28.56 -34.84 16.43
CA LYS A 36 29.78 -34.02 16.41
C LYS A 36 30.05 -33.49 15.00
N ALA A 37 30.62 -32.29 14.90
CA ALA A 37 30.96 -31.70 13.60
C ALA A 37 31.88 -32.64 12.79
N LYS A 38 31.51 -32.92 11.54
CA LYS A 38 32.30 -33.75 10.61
C LYS A 38 33.67 -33.10 10.37
N LYS A 39 34.70 -33.95 10.23
CA LYS A 39 36.12 -33.53 10.02
C LYS A 39 36.74 -34.38 8.91
N GLY A 40 37.76 -33.84 8.25
CA GLY A 40 38.46 -34.52 7.15
C GLY A 40 38.09 -33.95 5.79
N GLN A 41 38.21 -34.77 4.75
CA GLN A 41 37.89 -34.43 3.36
C GLN A 41 36.70 -35.26 2.86
N VAL A 42 35.90 -34.67 1.99
CA VAL A 42 34.72 -35.27 1.35
C VAL A 42 34.66 -34.81 -0.13
N GLY A 43 34.02 -35.58 -1.01
CA GLY A 43 33.84 -35.15 -2.40
C GLY A 43 33.05 -33.84 -2.49
N LEU A 44 33.32 -33.01 -3.50
CA LEU A 44 32.67 -31.70 -3.67
C LEU A 44 31.14 -31.81 -3.70
N LEU A 45 30.58 -32.70 -4.54
CA LEU A 45 29.14 -32.88 -4.63
C LEU A 45 28.54 -33.46 -3.35
N GLU A 46 29.21 -34.45 -2.74
CA GLU A 46 28.78 -35.04 -1.47
C GLU A 46 28.74 -33.98 -0.36
N TYR A 47 29.76 -33.12 -0.28
CA TYR A 47 29.77 -31.98 0.65
C TYR A 47 28.61 -31.03 0.41
N LEU A 48 28.34 -30.67 -0.85
CA LEU A 48 27.27 -29.75 -1.21
C LEU A 48 25.89 -30.33 -0.89
N PHE A 49 25.64 -31.61 -1.22
CA PHE A 49 24.38 -32.28 -0.90
C PHE A 49 24.18 -32.41 0.61
N GLU A 50 25.16 -32.94 1.34
CA GLU A 50 25.06 -33.03 2.80
C GLU A 50 24.81 -31.65 3.42
N PHE A 51 25.55 -30.62 2.95
CA PHE A 51 25.41 -29.26 3.43
C PHE A 51 23.99 -28.73 3.21
N LEU A 52 23.44 -28.88 2.01
CA LEU A 52 22.09 -28.45 1.71
C LEU A 52 21.05 -29.26 2.53
N ASP A 53 21.20 -30.58 2.63
CA ASP A 53 20.30 -31.46 3.39
C ASP A 53 20.29 -31.18 4.90
N SER A 54 21.31 -30.48 5.41
CA SER A 54 21.36 -30.07 6.82
C SER A 54 20.49 -28.85 7.14
N PHE A 55 19.93 -28.19 6.14
CA PHE A 55 18.98 -27.09 6.30
C PHE A 55 17.56 -27.56 5.94
N ASP A 56 16.59 -27.13 6.74
CA ASP A 56 15.18 -27.30 6.40
C ASP A 56 14.75 -26.16 5.45
N PHE A 57 14.36 -26.51 4.23
CA PHE A 57 13.84 -25.58 3.22
C PHE A 57 12.31 -25.63 3.08
N GLY A 58 11.62 -26.29 4.03
CA GLY A 58 10.17 -26.23 4.19
C GLY A 58 9.70 -24.94 4.87
N SER A 59 8.40 -24.66 4.80
CA SER A 59 7.78 -23.58 5.58
C SER A 59 7.60 -23.99 7.04
N ASP A 60 7.74 -23.04 7.98
CA ASP A 60 7.59 -23.19 9.44
C ASP A 60 6.16 -23.59 9.92
N ASP A 61 5.27 -24.04 9.03
CA ASP A 61 3.89 -24.39 9.41
C ASP A 61 3.87 -25.74 10.17
N GLU A 62 3.46 -25.70 11.44
CA GLU A 62 3.45 -26.81 12.41
C GLU A 62 2.51 -27.99 12.05
N GLN A 63 2.09 -28.16 10.80
CA GLN A 63 1.20 -29.26 10.39
C GLN A 63 1.99 -30.46 9.84
N SER A 64 1.87 -31.58 10.56
CA SER A 64 2.67 -32.79 10.40
C SER A 64 2.38 -33.65 9.16
N GLU A 65 1.37 -33.33 8.34
CA GLU A 65 0.95 -34.20 7.24
C GLU A 65 1.67 -33.91 5.90
N ILE A 66 2.30 -32.73 5.76
CA ILE A 66 3.12 -32.34 4.58
C ILE A 66 4.60 -32.78 4.73
N LEU A 67 4.95 -33.42 5.85
CA LEU A 67 6.33 -33.83 6.18
C LEU A 67 6.95 -34.84 5.19
N SER A 68 6.19 -35.43 4.25
CA SER A 68 6.69 -36.38 3.25
C SER A 68 7.29 -35.72 2.00
N GLN A 69 7.13 -34.40 1.81
CA GLN A 69 7.73 -33.64 0.68
C GLN A 69 8.92 -32.74 1.09
N LYS A 70 9.54 -33.00 2.25
CA LYS A 70 10.63 -32.20 2.83
C LYS A 70 11.83 -31.91 1.92
N GLU A 71 12.06 -32.74 0.90
CA GLU A 71 13.22 -32.61 0.00
C GLU A 71 12.99 -31.57 -1.12
N LEU A 72 11.80 -30.99 -1.26
CA LEU A 72 11.48 -29.99 -2.28
C LEU A 72 11.50 -28.57 -1.70
N ILE A 73 12.29 -27.68 -2.32
CA ILE A 73 12.27 -26.24 -1.99
C ILE A 73 10.87 -25.69 -2.28
N SER A 74 10.17 -25.24 -1.24
CA SER A 74 8.88 -24.59 -1.44
C SER A 74 9.08 -23.21 -2.07
N SER A 75 8.29 -22.90 -3.11
CA SER A 75 8.32 -21.59 -3.76
C SER A 75 7.99 -20.46 -2.76
N SER A 76 7.21 -20.77 -1.73
CA SER A 76 6.89 -19.86 -0.62
C SER A 76 8.14 -19.32 0.09
N VAL A 77 9.09 -20.20 0.44
CA VAL A 77 10.32 -19.87 1.18
C VAL A 77 11.17 -18.83 0.46
N LEU A 78 11.29 -18.94 -0.87
CA LEU A 78 12.09 -17.98 -1.65
C LEU A 78 11.57 -16.55 -1.59
N GLY A 79 10.25 -16.34 -1.61
CA GLY A 79 9.73 -14.98 -1.48
C GLY A 79 9.78 -14.48 -0.04
N ASN A 80 9.63 -15.35 0.96
CA ASN A 80 9.89 -14.99 2.35
C ASN A 80 11.34 -14.47 2.53
N VAL A 81 12.32 -15.14 1.92
CA VAL A 81 13.72 -14.70 1.94
C VAL A 81 13.89 -13.38 1.19
N PHE A 82 13.35 -13.26 -0.03
CA PHE A 82 13.43 -12.05 -0.85
C PHE A 82 12.87 -10.82 -0.14
N GLU A 83 11.69 -10.94 0.45
CA GLU A 83 10.99 -9.83 1.09
C GLU A 83 11.68 -9.40 2.39
N LYS A 84 12.25 -10.35 3.14
CA LYS A 84 13.11 -10.04 4.30
C LYS A 84 14.39 -9.31 3.88
N LEU A 85 14.97 -9.64 2.72
CA LEU A 85 16.22 -9.03 2.23
C LEU A 85 16.03 -7.61 1.68
N ASN A 86 14.97 -7.33 0.93
CA ASN A 86 14.69 -5.98 0.43
C ASN A 86 14.13 -5.04 1.50
N GLY A 87 13.55 -5.61 2.56
CA GLY A 87 12.99 -4.88 3.69
C GLY A 87 11.76 -4.06 3.32
N TYR A 88 11.10 -3.52 4.35
CA TYR A 88 9.85 -2.76 4.24
C TYR A 88 9.92 -1.43 3.47
N LYS A 89 11.09 -1.04 2.93
CA LYS A 89 11.31 0.28 2.32
C LYS A 89 10.53 0.48 1.02
N GLU A 90 10.27 -0.60 0.27
CA GLU A 90 9.57 -0.54 -1.02
C GLU A 90 8.05 -0.77 -0.90
N GLY A 91 7.53 -0.97 0.32
CA GLY A 91 6.11 -1.28 0.53
C GLY A 91 5.68 -2.67 0.06
N SER A 92 6.64 -3.58 -0.17
CA SER A 92 6.43 -5.00 -0.46
C SER A 92 6.18 -5.76 0.85
N PHE A 93 4.99 -6.35 0.99
CA PHE A 93 4.62 -7.17 2.15
C PHE A 93 4.21 -8.57 1.71
N TYR A 94 4.69 -9.58 2.43
CA TYR A 94 4.28 -10.97 2.24
C TYR A 94 2.77 -11.09 2.42
N THR A 95 2.09 -11.61 1.40
CA THR A 95 0.66 -11.88 1.50
C THR A 95 0.48 -13.31 1.98
N PRO A 96 -0.19 -13.59 3.10
CA PRO A 96 -0.35 -14.96 3.58
C PRO A 96 -1.02 -15.87 2.55
N SER A 97 -0.56 -17.12 2.45
CA SER A 97 -1.00 -18.10 1.45
C SER A 97 -2.52 -18.33 1.44
N PHE A 98 -3.17 -18.33 2.61
CA PHE A 98 -4.62 -18.48 2.68
C PHE A 98 -5.39 -17.31 2.03
N ILE A 99 -4.82 -16.10 2.04
CA ILE A 99 -5.42 -14.92 1.40
C ILE A 99 -5.26 -14.99 -0.11
N THR A 100 -4.06 -15.28 -0.61
CA THR A 100 -3.78 -15.40 -2.05
C THR A 100 -4.61 -16.55 -2.65
N SER A 101 -4.61 -17.71 -2.00
CA SER A 101 -5.44 -18.87 -2.36
C SER A 101 -6.92 -18.51 -2.44
N TYR A 102 -7.50 -17.90 -1.39
CA TYR A 102 -8.92 -17.54 -1.39
C TYR A 102 -9.27 -16.53 -2.49
N MET A 103 -8.48 -15.45 -2.62
CA MET A 103 -8.73 -14.42 -3.63
C MET A 103 -8.63 -14.98 -5.05
N CYS A 104 -7.63 -15.82 -5.32
CA CYS A 104 -7.48 -16.49 -6.61
C CYS A 104 -8.65 -17.44 -6.87
N LYS A 105 -9.03 -18.29 -5.92
CA LYS A 105 -10.16 -19.22 -6.05
C LYS A 105 -11.45 -18.49 -6.40
N GLU A 106 -11.85 -17.52 -5.58
CA GLU A 106 -13.07 -16.74 -5.79
C GLU A 106 -13.08 -16.03 -7.16
N SER A 107 -11.98 -15.37 -7.52
CA SER A 107 -11.93 -14.52 -8.71
C SER A 107 -11.81 -15.34 -10.00
N ILE A 108 -11.00 -16.40 -10.00
CA ILE A 108 -10.80 -17.26 -11.17
C ILE A 108 -12.04 -18.12 -11.42
N THR A 109 -12.64 -18.69 -10.38
CA THR A 109 -13.91 -19.45 -10.52
C THR A 109 -14.99 -18.57 -11.16
N LYS A 110 -15.15 -17.31 -10.72
CA LYS A 110 -16.09 -16.37 -11.33
C LYS A 110 -15.80 -16.14 -12.82
N VAL A 111 -14.55 -15.86 -13.18
CA VAL A 111 -14.15 -15.62 -14.58
C VAL A 111 -14.37 -16.86 -15.45
N VAL A 112 -14.06 -18.06 -14.94
CA VAL A 112 -14.32 -19.32 -15.63
C VAL A 112 -15.81 -19.51 -15.87
N LEU A 113 -16.63 -19.36 -14.82
CA LEU A 113 -18.09 -19.50 -14.94
C LEU A 113 -18.67 -18.53 -15.97
N ASP A 114 -18.35 -17.23 -15.88
CA ASP A 114 -18.86 -16.23 -16.82
C ASP A 114 -18.50 -16.56 -18.27
N LYS A 115 -17.24 -16.94 -18.51
CA LYS A 115 -16.73 -17.17 -19.84
C LYS A 115 -17.27 -18.45 -20.46
N PHE A 116 -17.40 -19.52 -19.66
CA PHE A 116 -17.99 -20.77 -20.11
C PHE A 116 -19.49 -20.66 -20.32
N ASN A 117 -20.21 -20.01 -19.39
CA ASN A 117 -21.64 -19.75 -19.53
C ASN A 117 -21.93 -18.92 -20.78
N ALA A 118 -21.11 -17.90 -21.07
CA ALA A 118 -21.26 -17.11 -22.29
C ALA A 118 -20.90 -17.88 -23.57
N GLN A 119 -19.86 -18.71 -23.56
CA GLN A 119 -19.40 -19.44 -24.76
C GLN A 119 -20.31 -20.62 -25.12
N PHE A 120 -20.85 -21.31 -24.13
CA PHE A 120 -21.64 -22.53 -24.31
C PHE A 120 -23.14 -22.34 -24.02
N ASP A 121 -23.59 -21.09 -23.80
CA ASP A 121 -24.97 -20.73 -23.48
C ASP A 121 -25.54 -21.52 -22.27
N LEU A 122 -24.80 -21.47 -21.16
CA LEU A 122 -25.11 -22.17 -19.91
C LEU A 122 -25.46 -21.19 -18.78
N ASP A 123 -25.99 -21.70 -17.66
CA ASP A 123 -26.25 -20.92 -16.44
C ASP A 123 -25.73 -21.63 -15.17
N ALA A 124 -24.54 -22.22 -15.24
CA ALA A 124 -23.92 -22.90 -14.10
C ALA A 124 -23.54 -21.89 -13.00
N LYS A 125 -23.82 -22.22 -11.73
CA LYS A 125 -23.52 -21.37 -10.57
C LYS A 125 -22.21 -21.74 -9.88
N ASP A 126 -21.72 -22.95 -10.08
CA ASP A 126 -20.45 -23.44 -9.56
C ASP A 126 -19.76 -24.40 -10.55
N ILE A 127 -18.50 -24.76 -10.26
CA ILE A 127 -17.68 -25.62 -11.14
C ILE A 127 -18.27 -27.04 -11.26
N SER A 128 -18.95 -27.55 -10.23
CA SER A 128 -19.58 -28.88 -10.24
C SER A 128 -20.78 -28.93 -11.19
N GLU A 129 -21.63 -27.89 -11.17
CA GLU A 129 -22.71 -27.68 -12.13
C GLU A 129 -22.17 -27.47 -13.54
N LEU A 130 -21.08 -26.70 -13.68
CA LEU A 130 -20.44 -26.47 -14.97
C LEU A 130 -19.92 -27.79 -15.57
N ARG A 131 -19.21 -28.61 -14.79
CA ARG A 131 -18.74 -29.95 -15.21
C ARG A 131 -19.88 -30.82 -15.72
N LYS A 132 -21.03 -30.83 -15.03
CA LYS A 132 -22.21 -31.62 -15.44
C LYS A 132 -22.76 -31.13 -16.78
N SER A 133 -22.79 -29.81 -16.98
CA SER A 133 -23.31 -29.17 -18.18
C SER A 133 -22.42 -29.39 -19.40
N LEU A 134 -21.09 -29.42 -19.20
CA LEU A 134 -20.09 -29.59 -20.25
C LEU A 134 -19.87 -31.04 -20.73
N ARG A 135 -20.60 -32.03 -20.19
CA ARG A 135 -20.39 -33.46 -20.52
C ARG A 135 -20.51 -33.79 -22.01
N LYS A 136 -21.27 -33.01 -22.77
CA LYS A 136 -21.47 -33.18 -24.20
C LYS A 136 -20.47 -32.39 -25.06
N GLU A 137 -19.74 -31.47 -24.44
CA GLU A 137 -18.82 -30.59 -25.13
C GLU A 137 -17.44 -31.23 -25.28
N ASP A 138 -16.74 -30.86 -26.33
CA ASP A 138 -15.40 -31.36 -26.61
C ASP A 138 -14.39 -30.89 -25.56
N LYS A 139 -13.61 -31.82 -24.98
CA LYS A 139 -12.58 -31.50 -23.97
C LYS A 139 -11.54 -30.52 -24.51
N LYS A 140 -11.18 -30.62 -25.80
CA LYS A 140 -10.18 -29.74 -26.40
C LYS A 140 -10.69 -28.31 -26.49
N ALA A 141 -11.94 -28.09 -26.92
CA ALA A 141 -12.57 -26.77 -26.88
C ALA A 141 -12.61 -26.17 -25.46
N GLN A 142 -12.87 -26.99 -24.44
CA GLN A 142 -12.84 -26.55 -23.03
C GLN A 142 -11.43 -26.13 -22.58
N LYS A 143 -10.39 -26.93 -22.90
CA LYS A 143 -8.98 -26.60 -22.63
C LYS A 143 -8.56 -25.31 -23.35
N GLU A 144 -8.94 -25.15 -24.62
CA GLU A 144 -8.67 -23.92 -25.39
C GLU A 144 -9.33 -22.68 -24.77
N LEU A 145 -10.57 -22.82 -24.28
CA LEU A 145 -11.26 -21.73 -23.60
C LEU A 145 -10.57 -21.33 -22.29
N LEU A 146 -10.12 -22.30 -21.49
CA LEU A 146 -9.32 -22.03 -20.28
C LEU A 146 -8.01 -21.33 -20.62
N ASN A 147 -7.23 -21.82 -21.59
CA ASN A 147 -5.97 -21.22 -22.05
C ASN A 147 -6.16 -19.78 -22.59
N SER A 148 -7.38 -19.41 -22.97
CA SER A 148 -7.69 -18.06 -23.44
C SER A 148 -7.90 -17.03 -22.32
N ILE A 149 -8.01 -17.43 -21.05
CA ILE A 149 -8.20 -16.54 -19.89
C ILE A 149 -6.88 -15.81 -19.58
N LYS A 150 -6.90 -14.48 -19.49
CA LYS A 150 -5.71 -13.66 -19.19
C LYS A 150 -5.81 -13.08 -17.79
N ILE A 151 -4.88 -13.46 -16.91
CA ILE A 151 -4.77 -13.09 -15.49
C ILE A 151 -3.51 -12.25 -15.30
N CYS A 152 -3.63 -11.06 -14.73
CA CYS A 152 -2.51 -10.16 -14.53
C CYS A 152 -2.34 -9.69 -13.09
N ASP A 153 -1.11 -9.71 -12.60
CA ASP A 153 -0.68 -8.93 -11.44
C ASP A 153 0.18 -7.72 -11.88
N PRO A 154 -0.32 -6.47 -11.73
CA PRO A 154 0.37 -5.27 -12.18
C PRO A 154 1.44 -4.76 -11.21
N ALA A 155 1.61 -5.42 -10.05
CA ALA A 155 2.63 -5.16 -9.04
C ALA A 155 3.05 -6.49 -8.41
N VAL A 156 3.61 -7.37 -9.25
CA VAL A 156 3.71 -8.81 -8.99
C VAL A 156 4.60 -9.19 -7.79
N GLY A 157 5.53 -8.32 -7.40
CA GLY A 157 6.40 -8.55 -6.26
C GLY A 157 7.13 -9.88 -6.35
N SER A 158 7.03 -10.69 -5.31
CA SER A 158 7.65 -12.01 -5.27
C SER A 158 6.92 -13.07 -6.12
N GLY A 159 5.77 -12.77 -6.73
CA GLY A 159 5.05 -13.69 -7.62
C GLY A 159 4.02 -14.59 -6.96
N HIS A 160 3.66 -14.34 -5.70
CA HIS A 160 2.79 -15.23 -4.91
C HIS A 160 1.40 -15.40 -5.53
N PHE A 161 0.74 -14.30 -5.93
CA PHE A 161 -0.58 -14.38 -6.58
C PHE A 161 -0.56 -15.20 -7.88
N LEU A 162 0.53 -15.13 -8.66
CA LEU A 162 0.63 -15.91 -9.90
C LEU A 162 0.80 -17.41 -9.62
N VAL A 163 1.55 -17.78 -8.57
CA VAL A 163 1.66 -19.19 -8.14
C VAL A 163 0.32 -19.69 -7.60
N SER A 164 -0.38 -18.93 -6.75
CA SER A 164 -1.72 -19.31 -6.28
C SER A 164 -2.72 -19.41 -7.45
N ALA A 165 -2.63 -18.51 -8.44
CA ALA A 165 -3.46 -18.59 -9.64
C ALA A 165 -3.17 -19.84 -10.49
N LEU A 166 -1.89 -20.23 -10.63
CA LEU A 166 -1.50 -21.49 -11.28
C LEU A 166 -2.16 -22.70 -10.61
N ASN A 167 -2.08 -22.77 -9.28
CA ASN A 167 -2.63 -23.89 -8.52
C ASN A 167 -4.16 -23.96 -8.60
N VAL A 168 -4.84 -22.81 -8.52
CA VAL A 168 -6.30 -22.73 -8.68
C VAL A 168 -6.72 -23.13 -10.10
N MET A 169 -5.99 -22.69 -11.12
CA MET A 169 -6.27 -23.12 -12.50
C MET A 169 -6.15 -24.63 -12.63
N LEU A 170 -5.12 -25.27 -12.05
CA LEU A 170 -4.97 -26.73 -12.07
C LEU A 170 -6.11 -27.45 -11.33
N SER A 171 -6.55 -26.93 -10.18
CA SER A 171 -7.75 -27.43 -9.48
C SER A 171 -8.96 -27.41 -10.40
N ILE A 172 -9.15 -26.33 -11.17
CA ILE A 172 -10.26 -26.23 -12.13
C ILE A 172 -10.14 -27.24 -13.27
N TYR A 173 -8.92 -27.52 -13.76
CA TYR A 173 -8.71 -28.60 -14.75
C TYR A 173 -9.13 -29.97 -14.19
N ASP A 174 -8.79 -30.26 -12.93
CA ASP A 174 -9.16 -31.49 -12.24
C ASP A 174 -10.69 -31.57 -12.01
N GLU A 175 -11.28 -30.51 -11.45
CA GLU A 175 -12.70 -30.43 -11.14
C GLU A 175 -13.56 -30.58 -12.41
N LEU A 176 -13.13 -30.02 -13.54
CA LEU A 176 -13.77 -30.18 -14.85
C LEU A 176 -13.43 -31.51 -15.54
N ASN A 177 -12.55 -32.34 -14.96
CA ASN A 177 -12.11 -33.64 -15.49
C ASN A 177 -11.50 -33.53 -16.89
N LEU A 178 -10.61 -32.54 -17.05
CA LEU A 178 -9.92 -32.26 -18.30
C LEU A 178 -8.61 -33.02 -18.44
N PHE A 179 -8.09 -33.61 -17.37
CA PHE A 179 -6.97 -34.55 -17.46
C PHE A 179 -7.37 -35.84 -18.19
N ASP A 180 -6.37 -36.45 -18.82
CA ASP A 180 -6.44 -37.71 -19.54
C ASP A 180 -6.11 -38.87 -18.61
N GLU A 181 -5.18 -38.68 -17.66
CA GLU A 181 -4.88 -39.63 -16.59
C GLU A 181 -5.84 -39.50 -15.39
N GLU A 182 -6.11 -40.61 -14.70
CA GLU A 182 -6.96 -40.62 -13.50
C GLU A 182 -6.14 -40.38 -12.22
N PHE A 183 -6.21 -39.16 -11.71
CA PHE A 183 -5.70 -38.69 -10.42
C PHE A 183 -6.59 -37.56 -9.89
N TYR A 184 -6.34 -37.11 -8.66
CA TYR A 184 -7.06 -35.99 -8.03
C TYR A 184 -6.06 -35.01 -7.45
N LEU A 185 -6.37 -33.72 -7.54
CA LEU A 185 -5.56 -32.64 -7.00
C LEU A 185 -6.24 -32.01 -5.79
N GLU A 186 -5.48 -31.83 -4.72
CA GLU A 186 -5.89 -31.03 -3.58
C GLU A 186 -4.89 -29.89 -3.37
N VAL A 187 -5.39 -28.66 -3.26
CA VAL A 187 -4.55 -27.49 -2.96
C VAL A 187 -4.61 -27.21 -1.47
N GLN A 188 -3.50 -27.42 -0.77
CA GLN A 188 -3.35 -27.10 0.64
C GLN A 188 -2.17 -26.14 0.82
N ASN A 189 -2.40 -24.99 1.47
CA ASN A 189 -1.37 -23.97 1.74
C ASN A 189 -0.54 -23.53 0.50
N ASP A 190 -1.19 -23.34 -0.64
CA ASP A 190 -0.54 -23.07 -1.95
C ASP A 190 0.37 -24.21 -2.47
N GLU A 191 0.21 -25.43 -1.99
CA GLU A 191 0.87 -26.63 -2.53
C GLU A 191 -0.13 -27.63 -3.10
N ILE A 192 0.26 -28.31 -4.18
CA ILE A 192 -0.57 -29.30 -4.86
C ILE A 192 -0.21 -30.68 -4.35
N LEU A 193 -1.19 -31.36 -3.77
CA LEU A 193 -1.13 -32.75 -3.37
C LEU A 193 -1.80 -33.61 -4.44
N ILE A 194 -1.10 -34.64 -4.89
CA ILE A 194 -1.60 -35.58 -5.89
C ILE A 194 -2.06 -36.85 -5.18
N THR A 195 -3.33 -37.21 -5.36
CA THR A 195 -3.90 -38.40 -4.74
C THR A 195 -4.54 -39.34 -5.77
N GLY A 196 -4.57 -40.62 -5.43
CA GLY A 196 -5.34 -41.64 -6.12
C GLY A 196 -6.81 -41.67 -5.68
N ARG A 197 -7.59 -42.58 -6.25
CA ARG A 197 -9.03 -42.67 -6.00
C ARG A 197 -9.40 -43.01 -4.55
N LYS A 198 -8.49 -43.61 -3.77
CA LYS A 198 -8.71 -43.94 -2.36
C LYS A 198 -8.07 -42.90 -1.41
N GLY A 199 -7.63 -41.75 -1.94
CA GLY A 199 -6.97 -40.70 -1.17
C GLY A 199 -5.50 -41.01 -0.85
N GLU A 200 -4.92 -42.04 -1.47
CA GLU A 200 -3.51 -42.38 -1.30
C GLU A 200 -2.62 -41.39 -2.05
N PHE A 201 -1.56 -40.88 -1.42
CA PHE A 201 -0.61 -39.98 -2.06
C PHE A 201 0.16 -40.70 -3.19
N ILE A 202 0.29 -40.02 -4.32
CA ILE A 202 1.09 -40.49 -5.45
C ILE A 202 2.48 -39.86 -5.36
N GLU A 203 3.45 -40.64 -4.89
CA GLU A 203 4.85 -40.24 -4.84
C GLU A 203 5.49 -40.38 -6.22
N TYR A 204 6.20 -39.35 -6.67
CA TYR A 204 6.97 -39.45 -7.91
C TYR A 204 8.25 -40.24 -7.68
N LYS A 205 8.35 -41.39 -8.38
CA LYS A 205 9.55 -42.21 -8.42
C LYS A 205 10.11 -42.23 -9.82
N ARG A 206 11.42 -42.46 -9.93
CA ARG A 206 12.07 -42.66 -11.22
C ARG A 206 11.32 -43.76 -11.99
N PRO A 207 10.80 -43.46 -13.19
CA PRO A 207 10.10 -44.44 -13.99
C PRO A 207 11.05 -45.53 -14.47
N SER A 208 10.56 -46.77 -14.45
CA SER A 208 11.18 -47.91 -15.12
C SER A 208 10.74 -47.99 -16.58
N THR A 209 9.56 -47.47 -16.91
CA THR A 209 9.04 -47.45 -18.29
C THR A 209 8.37 -46.11 -18.64
N PRO A 210 8.31 -45.74 -19.93
CA PRO A 210 7.56 -44.56 -20.38
C PRO A 210 6.06 -44.60 -20.08
N LYS A 211 5.51 -45.78 -19.75
CA LYS A 211 4.07 -45.99 -19.48
C LYS A 211 3.75 -46.05 -17.99
N ASP A 212 4.71 -45.79 -17.13
CA ASP A 212 4.47 -45.78 -15.69
C ASP A 212 3.46 -44.69 -15.34
N LYS A 213 2.41 -45.05 -14.60
CA LYS A 213 1.29 -44.13 -14.30
C LYS A 213 1.75 -42.82 -13.65
N ALA A 214 2.64 -42.91 -12.66
CA ALA A 214 3.20 -41.72 -12.00
C ALA A 214 3.98 -40.82 -12.98
N HIS A 215 4.60 -41.41 -14.01
CA HIS A 215 5.32 -40.66 -15.03
C HIS A 215 4.38 -39.97 -16.03
N LEU A 216 3.30 -40.64 -16.45
CA LEU A 216 2.27 -40.04 -17.29
C LEU A 216 1.57 -38.86 -16.60
N ILE A 217 1.26 -39.01 -15.30
CA ILE A 217 0.73 -37.92 -14.47
C ILE A 217 1.70 -36.73 -14.43
N GLN A 218 3.01 -36.98 -14.25
CA GLN A 218 4.02 -35.90 -14.27
C GLN A 218 4.08 -35.20 -15.63
N GLN A 219 4.07 -35.96 -16.73
CA GLN A 219 4.04 -35.38 -18.08
C GLN A 219 2.83 -34.47 -18.27
N GLU A 220 1.65 -34.95 -17.89
CA GLU A 220 0.41 -34.22 -18.04
C GLU A 220 0.37 -32.95 -17.17
N LEU A 221 0.78 -33.04 -15.90
CA LEU A 221 0.87 -31.88 -15.01
C LEU A 221 1.91 -30.88 -15.48
N PHE A 222 3.07 -31.33 -15.96
CA PHE A 222 4.09 -30.44 -16.51
C PHE A 222 3.57 -29.66 -17.72
N HIS A 223 2.96 -30.35 -18.68
CA HIS A 223 2.43 -29.72 -19.88
C HIS A 223 1.30 -28.74 -19.56
N THR A 224 0.38 -29.12 -18.67
CA THR A 224 -0.72 -28.25 -18.26
C THR A 224 -0.21 -27.02 -17.49
N LYS A 225 0.76 -27.20 -16.57
CA LYS A 225 1.42 -26.08 -15.88
C LYS A 225 2.09 -25.14 -16.85
N LYS A 226 2.85 -25.69 -17.80
CA LYS A 226 3.52 -24.91 -18.84
C LYS A 226 2.49 -24.07 -19.62
N ASP A 227 1.41 -24.69 -20.07
CA ASP A 227 0.37 -24.01 -20.84
C ASP A 227 -0.28 -22.87 -20.03
N ILE A 228 -0.59 -23.10 -18.74
CA ILE A 228 -1.15 -22.07 -17.87
C ILE A 228 -0.18 -20.90 -17.69
N ILE A 229 1.10 -21.19 -17.40
CA ILE A 229 2.12 -20.14 -17.21
C ILE A 229 2.31 -19.32 -18.49
N GLU A 230 2.37 -19.97 -19.66
CA GLU A 230 2.63 -19.30 -20.94
C GLU A 230 1.44 -18.53 -21.50
N ASN A 231 0.22 -19.00 -21.25
CA ASN A 231 -0.98 -18.46 -21.85
C ASN A 231 -1.79 -17.59 -20.88
N ASN A 232 -1.83 -17.91 -19.59
CA ASN A 232 -2.78 -17.30 -18.67
C ASN A 232 -2.16 -16.26 -17.74
N LEU A 233 -0.91 -16.44 -17.30
CA LEU A 233 -0.33 -15.66 -16.20
C LEU A 233 0.58 -14.54 -16.71
N PHE A 234 0.31 -13.30 -16.27
CA PHE A 234 1.07 -12.09 -16.64
C PHE A 234 1.43 -11.29 -15.40
N GLY A 235 2.65 -10.75 -15.35
CA GLY A 235 3.15 -10.02 -14.19
C GLY A 235 3.97 -8.80 -14.57
N VAL A 236 3.81 -7.70 -13.83
CA VAL A 236 4.62 -6.49 -13.98
C VAL A 236 5.12 -6.02 -12.62
N ASP A 237 6.40 -5.69 -12.51
CA ASP A 237 6.95 -5.03 -11.33
C ASP A 237 7.96 -3.94 -11.73
N ILE A 238 8.06 -2.88 -10.93
CA ILE A 238 9.05 -1.82 -11.16
C ILE A 238 10.46 -2.27 -10.74
N ASN A 239 10.55 -3.19 -9.78
CA ASN A 239 11.81 -3.76 -9.29
C ASN A 239 12.22 -4.96 -10.16
N PRO A 240 13.37 -4.91 -10.85
CA PRO A 240 13.82 -6.02 -11.68
C PRO A 240 14.07 -7.30 -10.86
N ASN A 241 14.48 -7.20 -9.61
CA ASN A 241 14.72 -8.38 -8.77
C ASN A 241 13.40 -9.11 -8.44
N SER A 242 12.30 -8.37 -8.23
CA SER A 242 10.96 -8.93 -8.03
C SER A 242 10.54 -9.77 -9.24
N CYS A 243 10.80 -9.27 -10.46
CA CYS A 243 10.54 -10.00 -11.69
C CYS A 243 11.35 -11.30 -11.78
N GLU A 244 12.64 -11.28 -11.42
CA GLU A 244 13.48 -12.49 -11.44
C GLU A 244 13.04 -13.53 -10.40
N ILE A 245 12.68 -13.11 -9.20
CA ILE A 245 12.14 -14.02 -8.17
C ILE A 245 10.80 -14.62 -8.60
N THR A 246 9.92 -13.81 -9.20
CA THR A 246 8.66 -14.31 -9.76
C THR A 246 8.90 -15.40 -10.81
N LYS A 247 9.83 -15.16 -11.75
CA LYS A 247 10.21 -16.15 -12.77
C LYS A 247 10.76 -17.42 -12.12
N LEU A 248 11.65 -17.28 -11.14
CA LEU A 248 12.23 -18.40 -10.41
C LEU A 248 11.17 -19.23 -9.70
N ARG A 249 10.18 -18.60 -9.05
CA ARG A 249 9.08 -19.31 -8.39
C ARG A 249 8.22 -20.10 -9.37
N LEU A 250 7.85 -19.51 -10.50
CA LEU A 250 7.09 -20.20 -11.54
C LEU A 250 7.90 -21.36 -12.15
N TRP A 251 9.21 -21.19 -12.32
CA TRP A 251 10.10 -22.27 -12.76
C TRP A 251 10.16 -23.42 -11.75
N ILE A 252 10.30 -23.13 -10.46
CA ILE A 252 10.33 -24.17 -9.42
C ILE A 252 9.02 -24.94 -9.38
N GLU A 253 7.89 -24.24 -9.50
CA GLU A 253 6.58 -24.90 -9.50
C GLU A 253 6.37 -25.83 -10.72
N LEU A 254 6.96 -25.47 -11.86
CA LEU A 254 7.02 -26.32 -13.05
C LEU A 254 8.02 -27.48 -12.88
N LEU A 255 9.20 -27.21 -12.30
CA LEU A 255 10.27 -28.20 -12.07
C LEU A 255 9.82 -29.36 -11.18
N LYS A 256 8.95 -29.10 -10.20
CA LYS A 256 8.35 -30.15 -9.34
C LYS A 256 7.72 -31.32 -10.14
N HIS A 257 7.33 -31.07 -11.40
CA HIS A 257 6.69 -32.04 -12.26
C HIS A 257 7.50 -32.36 -13.53
N SER A 258 8.79 -31.98 -13.57
CA SER A 258 9.66 -32.37 -14.69
C SER A 258 9.78 -33.90 -14.78
N PHE A 259 10.01 -34.41 -15.99
CA PHE A 259 9.90 -35.82 -16.30
C PHE A 259 11.01 -36.29 -17.25
N TYR A 260 11.38 -37.56 -17.18
CA TYR A 260 12.40 -38.18 -18.03
C TYR A 260 11.94 -38.31 -19.49
N GLN A 261 12.81 -37.93 -20.44
CA GLN A 261 12.53 -37.96 -21.88
C GLN A 261 13.10 -39.21 -22.57
N SER A 262 14.23 -39.71 -22.07
CA SER A 262 14.98 -40.84 -22.63
C SER A 262 15.07 -41.97 -21.60
N PHE A 263 14.97 -43.20 -22.09
CA PHE A 263 15.06 -44.44 -21.32
C PHE A 263 16.10 -45.40 -21.92
N ASP A 264 16.84 -44.96 -22.94
CA ASP A 264 17.66 -45.82 -23.80
C ASP A 264 19.11 -46.00 -23.29
N ASP A 265 19.56 -45.15 -22.35
CA ASP A 265 20.93 -45.15 -21.85
C ASP A 265 20.95 -45.37 -20.32
N GLU A 266 21.55 -46.48 -19.85
CA GLU A 266 21.59 -46.82 -18.42
C GLU A 266 22.35 -45.78 -17.56
N ASN A 267 23.18 -44.95 -18.19
CA ASN A 267 24.05 -43.98 -17.52
C ASN A 267 23.66 -42.50 -17.72
N TYR A 268 22.80 -42.16 -18.68
CA TYR A 268 22.48 -40.77 -19.01
C TYR A 268 20.97 -40.56 -19.12
N HIS A 269 20.43 -39.67 -18.29
CA HIS A 269 18.99 -39.46 -18.15
C HIS A 269 18.62 -38.00 -18.43
N ASP A 270 18.07 -37.74 -19.62
CA ASP A 270 17.60 -36.41 -19.99
C ASP A 270 16.23 -36.14 -19.34
N LEU A 271 16.18 -35.15 -18.46
CA LEU A 271 14.93 -34.58 -17.94
C LEU A 271 14.40 -33.51 -18.90
N LYS A 272 13.08 -33.37 -18.96
CA LYS A 272 12.43 -32.34 -19.75
C LYS A 272 12.94 -30.96 -19.34
N THR A 273 13.49 -30.25 -20.32
CA THR A 273 14.04 -28.91 -20.15
C THR A 273 12.94 -27.86 -19.96
N LEU A 274 13.26 -26.82 -19.19
CA LEU A 274 12.33 -25.76 -18.85
C LEU A 274 11.99 -24.87 -20.06
N PRO A 275 10.74 -24.38 -20.16
CA PRO A 275 10.36 -23.40 -21.15
C PRO A 275 10.91 -22.00 -20.80
N ASN A 276 10.87 -21.10 -21.79
CA ASN A 276 11.22 -19.70 -21.58
C ASN A 276 10.03 -18.93 -20.96
N ILE A 277 9.98 -18.85 -19.63
CA ILE A 277 8.88 -18.19 -18.87
C ILE A 277 9.01 -16.65 -18.90
N ASP A 278 10.17 -16.14 -19.34
CA ASP A 278 10.59 -14.73 -19.35
C ASP A 278 9.72 -13.80 -20.20
N ILE A 279 8.80 -14.31 -21.02
CA ILE A 279 7.92 -13.47 -21.84
C ILE A 279 6.81 -12.79 -21.03
N ASN A 280 6.17 -13.46 -20.06
CA ASN A 280 4.97 -12.87 -19.44
C ASN A 280 5.24 -12.06 -18.17
N ILE A 281 6.47 -12.10 -17.65
CA ILE A 281 6.90 -11.33 -16.46
C ILE A 281 7.82 -10.20 -16.90
N LYS A 282 7.40 -8.95 -16.69
CA LYS A 282 8.07 -7.76 -17.23
C LYS A 282 8.43 -6.73 -16.16
N CYS A 283 9.60 -6.11 -16.33
CA CYS A 283 10.04 -5.00 -15.50
C CYS A 283 9.56 -3.66 -16.09
N GLY A 284 8.92 -2.83 -15.27
CA GLY A 284 8.47 -1.49 -15.62
C GLY A 284 7.42 -0.93 -14.66
N ASN A 285 7.21 0.38 -14.72
CA ASN A 285 6.20 1.07 -13.94
C ASN A 285 4.83 0.93 -14.60
N SER A 286 3.99 0.05 -14.05
CA SER A 286 2.63 -0.25 -14.53
C SER A 286 1.68 0.96 -14.57
N LEU A 287 1.97 2.02 -13.83
CA LEU A 287 1.18 3.27 -13.77
C LEU A 287 1.61 4.33 -14.81
N VAL A 288 2.73 4.12 -15.50
CA VAL A 288 3.30 5.11 -16.42
C VAL A 288 3.42 4.48 -17.80
N SER A 289 2.75 5.08 -18.78
CA SER A 289 2.86 4.67 -20.18
C SER A 289 3.24 5.83 -21.09
N TYR A 290 3.82 5.50 -22.24
CA TYR A 290 4.06 6.50 -23.28
C TYR A 290 2.73 6.98 -23.86
N PHE A 291 1.77 6.07 -24.02
CA PHE A 291 0.46 6.40 -24.56
C PHE A 291 -0.71 5.97 -23.69
N GLU A 292 -1.83 6.65 -23.88
CA GLU A 292 -3.11 6.18 -23.36
C GLU A 292 -3.52 4.88 -24.07
N THR A 293 -3.89 3.86 -23.31
CA THR A 293 -4.25 2.52 -23.82
C THR A 293 -5.43 2.55 -24.79
N GLY A 294 -6.33 3.54 -24.65
CA GLY A 294 -7.49 3.72 -25.53
C GLY A 294 -7.24 4.47 -26.85
N LYS A 295 -6.02 4.97 -27.11
CA LYS A 295 -5.72 5.67 -28.37
C LYS A 295 -5.48 4.68 -29.51
N SER A 296 -6.15 4.91 -30.64
CA SER A 296 -5.98 4.11 -31.87
C SER A 296 -4.55 4.18 -32.40
N LEU A 297 -4.02 3.01 -32.78
CA LEU A 297 -2.70 2.86 -33.40
C LEU A 297 -2.74 2.91 -34.94
N ASN A 298 -3.89 3.23 -35.55
CA ASN A 298 -4.07 3.21 -37.02
C ASN A 298 -3.12 4.15 -37.77
N HIS A 299 -2.61 5.19 -37.11
CA HIS A 299 -1.64 6.11 -37.68
C HIS A 299 -0.22 5.53 -37.76
N TYR A 300 0.03 4.39 -37.12
CA TYR A 300 1.33 3.70 -37.20
C TYR A 300 1.44 2.92 -38.51
N PRO A 301 2.49 3.15 -39.32
CA PRO A 301 2.68 2.47 -40.59
C PRO A 301 2.71 0.94 -40.43
N ASN A 302 1.84 0.26 -41.17
CA ASN A 302 1.74 -1.21 -41.21
C ASN A 302 1.54 -1.85 -39.81
N ILE A 303 0.81 -1.19 -38.91
CA ILE A 303 0.58 -1.67 -37.54
C ILE A 303 0.09 -3.12 -37.49
N LYS A 304 -0.88 -3.47 -38.33
CA LYS A 304 -1.47 -4.81 -38.39
C LYS A 304 -0.44 -5.88 -38.73
N GLU A 305 0.36 -5.64 -39.77
CA GLU A 305 1.44 -6.55 -40.17
C GLU A 305 2.50 -6.70 -39.07
N ARG A 306 2.87 -5.58 -38.42
CA ARG A 306 3.88 -5.57 -37.36
C ARG A 306 3.40 -6.28 -36.09
N ILE A 307 2.15 -6.10 -35.69
CA ILE A 307 1.54 -6.80 -34.55
C ILE A 307 1.45 -8.29 -34.86
N ASN A 308 0.98 -8.67 -36.05
CA ASN A 308 0.89 -10.07 -36.44
C ASN A 308 2.28 -10.73 -36.51
N LYS A 309 3.27 -10.03 -37.05
CA LYS A 309 4.67 -10.46 -37.00
C LYS A 309 5.14 -10.64 -35.55
N TYR A 310 4.82 -9.69 -34.67
CA TYR A 310 5.25 -9.76 -33.28
C TYR A 310 4.57 -10.92 -32.51
N LYS A 311 3.25 -11.07 -32.63
CA LYS A 311 2.49 -12.20 -32.08
C LYS A 311 3.06 -13.54 -32.53
N ARG A 312 3.40 -13.67 -33.82
CA ARG A 312 4.03 -14.87 -34.38
C ARG A 312 5.40 -15.14 -33.78
N ILE A 313 6.29 -14.14 -33.71
CA ILE A 313 7.63 -14.30 -33.13
C ILE A 313 7.55 -14.69 -31.64
N VAL A 314 6.63 -14.08 -30.89
CA VAL A 314 6.40 -14.43 -29.48
C VAL A 314 5.90 -15.87 -29.34
N LYS A 315 5.00 -16.30 -30.22
CA LYS A 315 4.53 -17.68 -30.28
C LYS A 315 5.68 -18.65 -30.61
N ASP A 316 6.45 -18.37 -31.66
CA ASP A 316 7.60 -19.18 -32.08
C ASP A 316 8.64 -19.29 -30.94
N TYR A 317 8.85 -18.23 -30.16
CA TYR A 317 9.71 -18.25 -28.98
C TYR A 317 9.18 -19.15 -27.85
N LYS A 318 7.87 -19.10 -27.55
CA LYS A 318 7.25 -19.94 -26.50
C LYS A 318 7.27 -21.43 -26.89
N GLU A 319 7.00 -21.72 -28.17
CA GLU A 319 6.96 -23.08 -28.69
C GLU A 319 8.36 -23.66 -28.97
N GLY A 320 9.41 -22.84 -28.94
CA GLY A 320 10.78 -23.27 -29.23
C GLY A 320 11.08 -23.43 -30.72
N PHE A 321 10.27 -22.83 -31.60
CA PHE A 321 10.41 -22.86 -33.05
C PHE A 321 11.44 -21.83 -33.54
N TYR A 322 12.68 -21.92 -33.06
CA TYR A 322 13.80 -21.08 -33.50
C TYR A 322 15.11 -21.86 -33.56
N THR A 323 15.97 -21.52 -34.53
CA THR A 323 17.30 -22.12 -34.68
C THR A 323 18.34 -21.44 -33.77
N ASP A 324 18.17 -20.14 -33.51
CA ASP A 324 19.06 -19.33 -32.68
C ASP A 324 18.24 -18.43 -31.75
N LYS A 325 18.37 -18.67 -30.44
CA LYS A 325 17.69 -17.89 -29.39
C LYS A 325 18.12 -16.42 -29.42
N SER A 326 19.37 -16.13 -29.75
CA SER A 326 19.89 -14.76 -29.78
C SER A 326 19.25 -13.94 -30.91
N HIS A 327 19.07 -14.55 -32.08
CA HIS A 327 18.43 -13.90 -33.23
C HIS A 327 16.97 -13.54 -32.94
N ILE A 328 16.18 -14.49 -32.44
CA ILE A 328 14.76 -14.23 -32.13
C ILE A 328 14.60 -13.19 -31.02
N ASN A 329 15.48 -13.19 -30.01
CA ASN A 329 15.52 -12.16 -28.97
C ASN A 329 15.85 -10.78 -29.56
N GLN A 330 16.80 -10.71 -30.50
CA GLN A 330 17.16 -9.48 -31.17
C GLN A 330 16.00 -8.95 -32.05
N GLU A 331 15.24 -9.83 -32.72
CA GLU A 331 14.05 -9.41 -33.46
C GLU A 331 12.97 -8.82 -32.54
N ILE A 332 12.69 -9.48 -31.42
CA ILE A 332 11.74 -8.97 -30.40
C ILE A 332 12.21 -7.60 -29.90
N LYS A 333 13.50 -7.47 -29.57
CA LYS A 333 14.10 -6.21 -29.09
C LYS A 333 13.99 -5.10 -30.14
N ASN A 334 14.30 -5.39 -31.40
CA ASN A 334 14.22 -4.43 -32.50
C ASN A 334 12.77 -3.96 -32.73
N LEU A 335 11.80 -4.87 -32.66
CA LEU A 335 10.38 -4.53 -32.75
C LEU A 335 9.98 -3.59 -31.60
N LYS A 336 10.32 -3.93 -30.36
CA LYS A 336 10.06 -3.09 -29.18
C LYS A 336 10.67 -1.70 -29.29
N ILE A 337 11.92 -1.59 -29.72
CA ILE A 337 12.59 -0.30 -29.98
C ILE A 337 11.84 0.49 -31.06
N SER A 338 11.41 -0.16 -32.13
CA SER A 338 10.66 0.50 -33.20
C SER A 338 9.31 1.05 -32.71
N PHE A 339 8.63 0.33 -31.81
CA PHE A 339 7.40 0.79 -31.18
C PHE A 339 7.68 1.96 -30.25
N LYS A 340 8.66 1.82 -29.36
CA LYS A 340 9.10 2.91 -28.46
C LYS A 340 9.37 4.19 -29.25
N ASN A 341 10.19 4.14 -30.28
CA ASN A 341 10.53 5.31 -31.10
C ASN A 341 9.30 5.96 -31.75
N PHE A 342 8.37 5.14 -32.25
CA PHE A 342 7.10 5.67 -32.73
C PHE A 342 6.29 6.35 -31.61
N CYS A 343 6.27 5.75 -30.42
CA CYS A 343 5.55 6.32 -29.30
C CYS A 343 6.05 7.71 -28.93
N PHE A 344 7.36 7.84 -28.90
CA PHE A 344 8.03 9.10 -28.68
C PHE A 344 7.69 10.13 -29.76
N ALA A 345 7.83 9.74 -31.04
CA ALA A 345 7.59 10.64 -32.16
C ALA A 345 6.15 11.18 -32.20
N ASP A 346 5.15 10.36 -31.88
CA ASP A 346 3.74 10.77 -31.88
C ASP A 346 3.39 11.63 -30.65
N LYS A 347 3.81 11.20 -29.45
CA LYS A 347 3.52 11.91 -28.19
C LYS A 347 4.14 13.30 -28.16
N PHE A 348 5.38 13.43 -28.63
CA PHE A 348 6.15 14.66 -28.56
C PHE A 348 6.25 15.37 -29.91
N LYS A 349 5.36 15.10 -30.87
CA LYS A 349 5.46 15.64 -32.23
C LYS A 349 5.60 17.18 -32.28
N LYS A 350 4.87 17.89 -31.41
CA LYS A 350 4.90 19.37 -31.35
C LYS A 350 6.14 19.86 -30.61
N GLU A 351 6.44 19.24 -29.48
CA GLU A 351 7.58 19.52 -28.61
C GLU A 351 8.89 19.26 -29.35
N MET A 352 9.01 18.12 -30.05
CA MET A 352 10.15 17.78 -30.90
C MET A 352 10.33 18.74 -32.06
N LYS A 353 9.25 19.24 -32.69
CA LYS A 353 9.39 20.24 -33.75
C LYS A 353 10.00 21.52 -33.19
N GLY A 354 9.45 22.05 -32.09
CA GLY A 354 9.97 23.25 -31.45
C GLY A 354 11.38 23.06 -30.87
N PHE A 355 11.68 21.87 -30.35
CA PHE A 355 13.00 21.50 -29.84
C PHE A 355 14.03 21.39 -30.95
N ASN A 356 13.72 20.70 -32.06
CA ASN A 356 14.59 20.61 -33.23
C ASN A 356 14.86 21.99 -33.83
N ASP A 357 13.85 22.86 -33.92
CA ASP A 357 14.03 24.24 -34.38
C ASP A 357 15.02 25.01 -33.48
N LYS A 358 15.02 24.77 -32.17
CA LYS A 358 15.99 25.37 -31.23
C LYS A 358 17.37 24.74 -31.34
N CYS A 359 17.48 23.42 -31.49
CA CYS A 359 18.73 22.73 -31.75
C CYS A 359 19.37 23.20 -33.07
N GLU A 360 18.56 23.45 -34.10
CA GLU A 360 19.03 24.01 -35.37
C GLU A 360 19.50 25.46 -35.21
N LYS A 361 18.77 26.29 -34.45
CA LYS A 361 19.22 27.65 -34.11
C LYS A 361 20.55 27.65 -33.34
N TYR A 362 20.69 26.77 -32.35
CA TYR A 362 21.93 26.58 -31.62
C TYR A 362 23.06 26.13 -32.56
N SER A 363 22.79 25.13 -33.41
CA SER A 363 23.76 24.64 -34.40
C SER A 363 24.22 25.76 -35.35
N LYS A 364 23.31 26.63 -35.79
CA LYS A 364 23.62 27.79 -36.64
C LYS A 364 24.49 28.83 -35.92
N LYS A 365 24.29 29.04 -34.63
CA LYS A 365 25.01 30.07 -33.85
C LYS A 365 26.36 29.57 -33.29
N TYR A 366 26.44 28.31 -32.91
CA TYR A 366 27.56 27.77 -32.11
C TYR A 366 28.14 26.43 -32.64
N GLY A 367 27.60 25.90 -33.75
CA GLY A 367 27.94 24.55 -34.20
C GLY A 367 27.59 23.49 -33.14
N ASN A 368 28.50 22.53 -32.95
CA ASN A 368 28.36 21.45 -31.98
C ASN A 368 29.23 21.62 -30.72
N PHE A 369 29.70 22.84 -30.43
CA PHE A 369 30.69 23.17 -29.39
C PHE A 369 30.55 22.38 -28.07
N LEU A 370 29.34 22.33 -27.47
CA LEU A 370 29.06 21.59 -26.22
C LEU A 370 28.32 20.26 -26.44
N ALA A 371 27.84 20.02 -27.66
CA ALA A 371 27.04 18.84 -27.97
C ALA A 371 27.90 17.60 -28.26
N VAL A 372 29.16 17.77 -28.64
CA VAL A 372 30.08 16.67 -29.01
C VAL A 372 30.20 15.63 -27.89
N ASP A 373 30.30 16.10 -26.65
CA ASP A 373 30.51 15.26 -25.46
C ASP A 373 29.19 14.88 -24.76
N ASP A 374 28.04 15.37 -25.23
CA ASP A 374 26.73 15.05 -24.64
C ASP A 374 26.05 13.91 -25.40
N GLU A 375 25.95 12.73 -24.77
CA GLU A 375 25.42 11.52 -25.39
C GLU A 375 23.99 11.66 -25.92
N ASN A 376 23.20 12.58 -25.37
CA ASN A 376 21.82 12.81 -25.74
C ASN A 376 21.69 13.84 -26.86
N LEU A 377 22.35 14.99 -26.71
CA LEU A 377 22.19 16.13 -27.61
C LEU A 377 23.04 16.06 -28.88
N LYS A 378 24.10 15.24 -28.92
CA LYS A 378 24.98 15.08 -30.10
C LYS A 378 24.24 14.68 -31.38
N PHE A 379 23.10 14.02 -31.25
CA PHE A 379 22.29 13.58 -32.40
C PHE A 379 21.36 14.67 -32.94
N PHE A 380 21.12 15.74 -32.16
CA PHE A 380 20.19 16.83 -32.51
C PHE A 380 20.90 18.10 -32.93
N VAL A 381 22.16 18.27 -32.52
CA VAL A 381 22.99 19.44 -32.81
C VAL A 381 24.04 19.09 -33.86
N SER A 382 24.13 19.87 -34.92
CA SER A 382 25.01 19.59 -36.06
C SER A 382 26.33 20.36 -35.98
N ALA A 383 27.40 19.74 -36.46
CA ALA A 383 28.67 20.43 -36.68
C ALA A 383 28.50 21.39 -37.87
N ASN A 384 28.62 22.70 -37.64
CA ASN A 384 28.73 23.68 -38.72
C ASN A 384 30.21 24.00 -38.98
N LEU A 385 30.57 24.09 -40.26
CA LEU A 385 31.94 24.32 -40.75
C LEU A 385 32.42 25.79 -40.68
N THR A 386 31.55 26.73 -40.28
CA THR A 386 31.88 28.16 -40.19
C THR A 386 32.16 28.55 -38.74
N LEU A 387 33.44 28.57 -38.38
CA LEU A 387 33.96 29.15 -37.14
C LEU A 387 33.72 30.66 -37.13
N PHE A 388 32.86 31.12 -36.23
CA PHE A 388 32.77 32.54 -35.84
C PHE A 388 33.18 32.67 -34.38
N ASP A 389 33.77 33.81 -34.00
CA ASP A 389 33.93 34.19 -32.60
C ASP A 389 32.54 34.36 -31.96
N PHE A 390 32.23 33.59 -30.91
CA PHE A 390 30.96 33.65 -30.17
C PHE A 390 31.19 33.71 -28.65
N ASP A 391 30.21 34.20 -27.91
CA ASP A 391 30.26 34.23 -26.44
C ASP A 391 30.02 32.83 -25.86
N GLU A 392 31.07 32.20 -25.34
CA GLU A 392 31.01 30.89 -24.69
C GLU A 392 30.08 30.84 -23.47
N LYS A 393 29.92 31.95 -22.74
CA LYS A 393 28.99 32.00 -21.59
C LYS A 393 27.55 31.97 -22.07
N GLU A 394 27.24 32.64 -23.18
CA GLU A 394 25.91 32.60 -23.78
C GLU A 394 25.61 31.22 -24.38
N ALA A 395 26.58 30.61 -25.08
CA ALA A 395 26.47 29.24 -25.60
C ALA A 395 26.21 28.23 -24.48
N THR A 396 26.94 28.32 -23.36
CA THR A 396 26.74 27.45 -22.18
C THR A 396 25.33 27.59 -21.60
N LYS A 397 24.81 28.82 -21.50
CA LYS A 397 23.46 29.08 -20.99
C LYS A 397 22.37 28.55 -21.92
N GLU A 398 22.50 28.76 -23.23
CA GLU A 398 21.55 28.25 -24.23
C GLU A 398 21.59 26.72 -24.31
N PHE A 399 22.78 26.11 -24.25
CA PHE A 399 22.94 24.66 -24.23
C PHE A 399 22.34 24.04 -22.95
N ALA A 400 22.53 24.67 -21.78
CA ALA A 400 21.89 24.24 -20.54
C ALA A 400 20.35 24.31 -20.64
N ASN A 401 19.79 25.29 -21.35
CA ASN A 401 18.35 25.35 -21.61
C ASN A 401 17.89 24.24 -22.57
N LEU A 402 18.66 23.94 -23.63
CA LEU A 402 18.37 22.81 -24.52
C LEU A 402 18.42 21.49 -23.76
N LYS A 403 19.44 21.28 -22.90
CA LYS A 403 19.54 20.11 -22.05
C LYS A 403 18.35 19.99 -21.11
N LYS A 404 17.94 21.08 -20.47
CA LYS A 404 16.74 21.10 -19.61
C LYS A 404 15.45 20.82 -20.40
N GLU A 405 15.35 21.29 -21.64
CA GLU A 405 14.18 21.04 -22.50
C GLU A 405 14.15 19.60 -23.02
N TYR A 406 15.31 19.06 -23.39
CA TYR A 406 15.50 17.64 -23.68
C TYR A 406 15.08 16.82 -22.46
N ASP A 407 15.64 17.12 -21.29
CA ASP A 407 15.30 16.44 -20.05
C ASP A 407 13.80 16.55 -19.78
N ASN A 408 13.15 17.69 -20.00
CA ASN A 408 11.69 17.81 -19.83
C ASN A 408 10.87 16.96 -20.81
N ILE A 409 11.33 16.81 -22.07
CA ILE A 409 10.66 16.01 -23.10
C ILE A 409 10.87 14.51 -22.81
N PHE A 410 12.10 14.13 -22.45
CA PHE A 410 12.52 12.73 -22.30
C PHE A 410 12.53 12.24 -20.84
N ASN A 411 12.17 13.08 -19.85
CA ASN A 411 12.17 12.73 -18.41
C ASN A 411 11.28 11.53 -18.09
N LEU A 412 10.32 11.23 -18.95
CA LEU A 412 9.41 10.10 -18.77
C LEU A 412 10.19 8.77 -18.63
N GLU A 413 11.34 8.63 -19.28
CA GLU A 413 12.22 7.46 -19.15
C GLU A 413 12.69 7.20 -17.71
N SER A 414 12.92 8.26 -16.93
CA SER A 414 13.34 8.13 -15.53
C SER A 414 12.28 7.46 -14.64
N ASN A 415 11.02 7.43 -15.09
CA ASN A 415 9.92 6.77 -14.39
C ASN A 415 9.71 5.31 -14.84
N HIS A 416 10.62 4.75 -15.65
CA HIS A 416 10.58 3.40 -16.21
C HIS A 416 9.23 3.03 -16.85
N PRO A 417 8.74 3.75 -17.88
CA PRO A 417 7.41 3.56 -18.42
C PRO A 417 7.18 2.15 -18.96
N PHE A 418 6.00 1.59 -18.67
CA PHE A 418 5.56 0.30 -19.15
C PHE A 418 4.44 0.45 -20.19
N GLU A 419 4.72 0.06 -21.44
CA GLU A 419 3.73 0.14 -22.52
C GLU A 419 3.02 -1.21 -22.72
N TRP A 420 1.92 -1.37 -22.00
CA TRP A 420 1.08 -2.58 -21.94
C TRP A 420 0.81 -3.24 -23.31
N ARG A 421 0.51 -2.43 -24.34
CA ARG A 421 0.17 -2.93 -25.68
C ARG A 421 1.31 -3.69 -26.35
N PHE A 422 2.55 -3.30 -26.09
CA PHE A 422 3.72 -3.88 -26.77
C PHE A 422 4.51 -4.82 -25.87
N GLU A 423 4.36 -4.71 -24.56
CA GLU A 423 4.97 -5.67 -23.65
C GLU A 423 4.15 -6.97 -23.60
N PHE A 424 2.84 -6.89 -23.84
CA PHE A 424 1.93 -8.03 -23.95
C PHE A 424 1.10 -7.96 -25.24
N PRO A 425 1.60 -8.48 -26.39
CA PRO A 425 0.82 -8.50 -27.63
C PRO A 425 -0.42 -9.43 -27.57
N GLU A 426 -0.48 -10.35 -26.62
CA GLU A 426 -1.57 -11.32 -26.44
C GLU A 426 -2.89 -10.67 -25.98
N ILE A 427 -2.82 -9.47 -25.42
CA ILE A 427 -3.99 -8.67 -25.02
C ILE A 427 -4.42 -7.69 -26.10
N LEU A 428 -3.91 -7.83 -27.33
CA LEU A 428 -4.35 -7.07 -28.50
C LEU A 428 -5.22 -7.92 -29.44
N ASP A 429 -6.19 -7.30 -30.11
CA ASP A 429 -6.84 -7.90 -31.28
C ASP A 429 -5.94 -7.83 -32.53
N ASP A 430 -6.42 -8.30 -33.67
CA ASP A 430 -5.66 -8.33 -34.93
C ASP A 430 -5.50 -6.96 -35.59
N ASP A 431 -6.26 -5.96 -35.14
CA ASP A 431 -6.16 -4.57 -35.56
C ASP A 431 -5.31 -3.73 -34.59
N GLY A 432 -4.81 -4.36 -33.52
CA GLY A 432 -3.97 -3.73 -32.50
C GLY A 432 -4.72 -2.95 -31.44
N ASN A 433 -6.03 -3.10 -31.35
CA ASN A 433 -6.81 -2.53 -30.26
C ASN A 433 -6.65 -3.36 -28.99
N PHE A 434 -6.75 -2.67 -27.87
CA PHE A 434 -6.58 -3.26 -26.55
C PHE A 434 -7.81 -4.11 -26.18
N LYS A 435 -7.63 -5.43 -26.10
CA LYS A 435 -8.64 -6.39 -25.66
C LYS A 435 -8.71 -6.46 -24.13
N GLY A 436 -7.57 -6.39 -23.47
CA GLY A 436 -7.43 -6.38 -22.01
C GLY A 436 -7.46 -7.76 -21.34
N PHE A 437 -7.46 -7.74 -20.01
CA PHE A 437 -7.39 -8.92 -19.14
C PHE A 437 -8.79 -9.39 -18.69
N ASP A 438 -8.93 -10.69 -18.43
CA ASP A 438 -10.14 -11.27 -17.82
C ASP A 438 -10.13 -11.09 -16.29
N LEU A 439 -8.94 -11.18 -15.68
CA LEU A 439 -8.73 -10.95 -14.25
C LEU A 439 -7.50 -10.08 -14.03
N ILE A 440 -7.61 -9.08 -13.18
CA ILE A 440 -6.45 -8.38 -12.60
C ILE A 440 -6.49 -8.61 -11.09
N ILE A 441 -5.41 -9.16 -10.53
CA ILE A 441 -5.35 -9.57 -9.12
C ILE A 441 -3.98 -9.24 -8.53
N GLY A 442 -3.92 -8.81 -7.27
CA GLY A 442 -2.63 -8.56 -6.61
C GLY A 442 -2.68 -7.79 -5.30
N ASN A 443 -1.50 -7.32 -4.87
CA ASN A 443 -1.31 -6.45 -3.70
C ASN A 443 -0.54 -5.17 -4.10
N PRO A 444 -1.23 -4.10 -4.52
CA PRO A 444 -0.56 -2.87 -4.93
C PRO A 444 0.21 -2.19 -3.78
N PRO A 445 1.28 -1.41 -4.05
CA PRO A 445 2.16 -0.85 -3.02
C PRO A 445 1.51 0.24 -2.13
N TYR A 446 1.77 0.18 -0.82
CA TYR A 446 1.21 1.10 0.19
C TYR A 446 2.13 2.28 0.49
N ILE A 447 2.51 3.03 -0.55
CA ILE A 447 3.44 4.16 -0.45
C ILE A 447 2.68 5.48 -0.48
N ARG A 448 2.97 6.36 0.48
CA ARG A 448 2.42 7.73 0.50
C ARG A 448 3.12 8.62 -0.51
N ILE A 449 2.39 9.61 -1.05
CA ILE A 449 2.95 10.58 -1.99
C ILE A 449 4.18 11.34 -1.47
N GLN A 450 4.36 11.51 -0.16
CA GLN A 450 5.55 12.17 0.41
C GLN A 450 6.82 11.32 0.29
N GLY A 451 6.69 10.00 0.09
CA GLY A 451 7.80 9.10 -0.17
C GLY A 451 8.22 9.06 -1.64
N LEU A 452 7.50 9.73 -2.53
CA LEU A 452 7.81 9.78 -3.97
C LEU A 452 8.70 10.97 -4.32
N ASP A 453 9.48 10.82 -5.39
CA ASP A 453 10.16 11.94 -6.01
C ASP A 453 9.16 12.94 -6.62
N LYS A 454 9.62 14.17 -6.85
CA LYS A 454 8.78 15.26 -7.34
C LYS A 454 8.22 15.01 -8.75
N ASN A 455 8.96 14.33 -9.62
CA ASN A 455 8.56 14.11 -11.01
C ASN A 455 7.43 13.08 -11.08
N SER A 456 7.57 11.95 -10.37
CA SER A 456 6.51 10.95 -10.23
C SER A 456 5.23 11.56 -9.65
N SER A 457 5.35 12.33 -8.57
CA SER A 457 4.21 13.00 -7.93
C SER A 457 3.44 13.93 -8.89
N GLN A 458 4.16 14.70 -9.71
CA GLN A 458 3.56 15.59 -10.70
C GLN A 458 2.90 14.82 -11.86
N TYR A 459 3.55 13.75 -12.35
CA TYR A 459 2.99 12.90 -13.38
C TYR A 459 1.66 12.29 -12.94
N TYR A 460 1.62 11.66 -11.76
CA TYR A 460 0.42 10.99 -11.28
C TYR A 460 -0.76 11.95 -11.09
N LYS A 461 -0.54 13.14 -10.52
CA LYS A 461 -1.57 14.18 -10.39
C LYS A 461 -2.12 14.67 -11.73
N LYS A 462 -1.30 14.67 -12.78
CA LYS A 462 -1.70 15.10 -14.12
C LYS A 462 -2.48 14.01 -14.87
N HIS A 463 -2.14 12.75 -14.65
CA HIS A 463 -2.60 11.62 -15.47
C HIS A 463 -3.70 10.75 -14.82
N PHE A 464 -3.95 10.90 -13.53
CA PHE A 464 -4.97 10.13 -12.80
C PHE A 464 -5.99 11.05 -12.14
N LYS A 465 -7.27 10.82 -12.41
CA LYS A 465 -8.38 11.57 -11.82
C LYS A 465 -8.52 11.29 -10.32
N VAL A 466 -8.20 10.08 -9.88
CA VAL A 466 -8.28 9.69 -8.47
C VAL A 466 -7.16 10.31 -7.61
N ALA A 467 -6.08 10.81 -8.23
CA ALA A 467 -4.93 11.41 -7.54
C ALA A 467 -5.28 12.77 -6.92
N SER A 468 -5.75 12.76 -5.67
CA SER A 468 -6.18 13.96 -4.95
C SER A 468 -5.57 14.07 -3.54
N LYS A 469 -5.22 15.30 -3.13
CA LYS A 469 -4.62 15.61 -1.82
C LYS A 469 -3.36 14.74 -1.54
N ASN A 470 -3.24 14.21 -0.31
CA ASN A 470 -2.15 13.35 0.15
C ASN A 470 -2.58 11.87 0.05
N TYR A 471 -2.65 11.36 -1.17
CA TYR A 471 -3.07 9.98 -1.44
C TYR A 471 -1.91 8.97 -1.29
N ASP A 472 -2.29 7.70 -1.22
CA ASP A 472 -1.42 6.51 -1.29
C ASP A 472 -1.46 5.91 -2.72
N ILE A 473 -0.35 5.36 -3.21
CA ILE A 473 -0.21 4.94 -4.63
C ILE A 473 -1.23 3.86 -5.05
N TYR A 474 -1.64 2.96 -4.14
CA TYR A 474 -2.57 1.88 -4.46
C TYR A 474 -3.89 2.36 -5.10
N ILE A 475 -4.33 3.61 -4.85
CA ILE A 475 -5.56 4.13 -5.49
C ILE A 475 -5.39 4.32 -7.00
N LEU A 476 -4.17 4.62 -7.45
CA LEU A 476 -3.87 4.84 -8.87
C LEU A 476 -4.00 3.54 -9.66
N PHE A 477 -3.67 2.40 -9.03
CA PHE A 477 -3.82 1.08 -9.62
C PHE A 477 -5.28 0.77 -9.95
N ILE A 478 -6.25 1.25 -9.17
CA ILE A 478 -7.67 1.03 -9.48
C ILE A 478 -8.04 1.71 -10.80
N GLU A 479 -7.75 3.00 -10.94
CA GLU A 479 -8.02 3.72 -12.19
C GLU A 479 -7.22 3.14 -13.37
N GLN A 480 -5.96 2.72 -13.14
CA GLN A 480 -5.14 2.08 -14.17
C GLN A 480 -5.72 0.74 -14.62
N CYS A 481 -6.13 -0.13 -13.69
CA CYS A 481 -6.60 -1.47 -14.01
C CYS A 481 -7.96 -1.45 -14.71
N PHE A 482 -8.82 -0.45 -14.44
CA PHE A 482 -10.03 -0.23 -15.24
C PHE A 482 -9.75 0.15 -16.70
N LYS A 483 -8.56 0.67 -17.02
CA LYS A 483 -8.11 0.88 -18.42
C LYS A 483 -7.57 -0.40 -19.06
N LEU A 484 -7.30 -1.43 -18.26
CA LEU A 484 -6.64 -2.69 -18.66
C LEU A 484 -7.60 -3.90 -18.64
N ILE A 485 -8.72 -3.81 -17.94
CA ILE A 485 -9.67 -4.91 -17.77
C ILE A 485 -10.68 -4.98 -18.93
N LYS A 486 -11.12 -6.18 -19.28
CA LYS A 486 -12.27 -6.41 -20.17
C LYS A 486 -13.57 -5.91 -19.54
N LYS A 487 -14.59 -5.70 -20.37
CA LYS A 487 -15.93 -5.28 -19.92
C LYS A 487 -16.52 -6.22 -18.86
N GLN A 488 -16.35 -7.53 -19.01
CA GLN A 488 -16.82 -8.56 -18.07
C GLN A 488 -15.70 -9.06 -17.14
N GLY A 489 -14.55 -8.38 -17.11
CA GLY A 489 -13.43 -8.81 -16.28
C GLY A 489 -13.58 -8.35 -14.82
N VAL A 490 -12.80 -8.99 -13.96
CA VAL A 490 -12.80 -8.76 -12.51
C VAL A 490 -11.46 -8.13 -12.09
N ILE A 491 -11.50 -7.16 -11.19
CA ILE A 491 -10.31 -6.63 -10.50
C ILE A 491 -10.42 -7.01 -9.03
N SER A 492 -9.41 -7.67 -8.46
CA SER A 492 -9.39 -8.11 -7.06
C SER A 492 -8.09 -7.70 -6.38
N PHE A 493 -8.18 -6.90 -5.32
CA PHE A 493 -6.99 -6.40 -4.64
C PHE A 493 -7.13 -6.49 -3.12
N ILE A 494 -6.00 -6.76 -2.46
CA ILE A 494 -5.84 -6.48 -1.05
C ILE A 494 -5.27 -5.05 -0.90
N MET A 495 -6.03 -4.17 -0.25
CA MET A 495 -5.61 -2.78 -0.07
C MET A 495 -6.19 -2.18 1.23
N PRO A 496 -5.61 -1.09 1.74
CA PRO A 496 -6.13 -0.40 2.90
C PRO A 496 -7.56 0.10 2.67
N HIS A 497 -8.47 -0.08 3.63
CA HIS A 497 -9.85 0.43 3.53
C HIS A 497 -9.97 1.94 3.86
N LYS A 498 -8.87 2.60 4.22
CA LYS A 498 -8.84 4.02 4.65
C LYS A 498 -9.44 4.97 3.62
N TRP A 499 -9.41 4.64 2.33
CA TRP A 499 -10.03 5.47 1.29
C TRP A 499 -11.57 5.54 1.39
N PHE A 500 -12.24 4.66 2.15
CA PHE A 500 -13.68 4.74 2.41
C PHE A 500 -14.06 6.00 3.19
N ASN A 501 -13.20 6.44 4.11
CA ASN A 501 -13.48 7.57 5.02
C ASN A 501 -12.47 8.72 4.91
N ALA A 502 -11.35 8.55 4.20
CA ALA A 502 -10.34 9.60 4.08
C ALA A 502 -10.67 10.63 3.00
N ASP A 503 -10.16 11.84 3.23
CA ASP A 503 -10.26 12.99 2.34
C ASP A 503 -9.63 12.79 0.96
N PHE A 504 -8.54 12.01 0.87
CA PHE A 504 -7.91 11.70 -0.42
C PHE A 504 -8.74 10.72 -1.24
N GLY A 505 -9.63 9.95 -0.60
CA GLY A 505 -10.45 8.92 -1.24
C GLY A 505 -11.71 9.44 -1.95
N VAL A 506 -12.00 10.74 -1.87
CA VAL A 506 -13.23 11.34 -2.46
C VAL A 506 -13.39 10.99 -3.94
N ASN A 507 -12.32 11.19 -4.73
CA ASN A 507 -12.36 10.91 -6.17
C ASN A 507 -12.40 9.41 -6.46
N LEU A 508 -11.75 8.58 -5.62
CA LEU A 508 -11.82 7.14 -5.76
C LEU A 508 -13.22 6.61 -5.44
N ARG A 509 -13.90 7.10 -4.39
CA ARG A 509 -15.29 6.74 -4.08
C ARG A 509 -16.24 7.12 -5.20
N GLU A 510 -16.09 8.32 -5.76
CA GLU A 510 -16.89 8.73 -6.91
C GLU A 510 -16.65 7.83 -8.13
N PHE A 511 -15.38 7.46 -8.37
CA PHE A 511 -15.01 6.56 -9.46
C PHE A 511 -15.50 5.13 -9.26
N ALA A 512 -15.48 4.62 -8.01
CA ALA A 512 -15.72 3.21 -7.68
C ALA A 512 -17.16 2.88 -7.29
N LYS A 513 -18.03 3.86 -7.04
CA LYS A 513 -19.40 3.65 -6.51
C LYS A 513 -20.27 2.68 -7.34
N ASP A 514 -20.07 2.64 -8.65
CA ASP A 514 -20.77 1.79 -9.61
C ASP A 514 -19.90 0.60 -10.07
N LYS A 515 -18.76 0.39 -9.42
CA LYS A 515 -17.76 -0.61 -9.79
C LYS A 515 -17.43 -1.58 -8.67
N ILE A 516 -17.46 -1.15 -7.42
CA ILE A 516 -17.22 -2.05 -6.28
C ILE A 516 -18.31 -3.13 -6.21
N SER A 517 -17.92 -4.40 -6.10
CA SER A 517 -18.84 -5.54 -6.06
C SER A 517 -18.76 -6.35 -4.77
N LYS A 518 -17.58 -6.48 -4.17
CA LYS A 518 -17.39 -7.25 -2.92
C LYS A 518 -16.32 -6.61 -2.03
N ILE A 519 -16.56 -6.57 -0.73
CA ILE A 519 -15.60 -6.16 0.30
C ILE A 519 -15.64 -7.16 1.45
N ILE A 520 -14.47 -7.65 1.85
CA ILE A 520 -14.25 -8.39 3.11
C ILE A 520 -13.30 -7.55 3.95
N SER A 521 -13.80 -6.92 5.03
CA SER A 521 -12.99 -6.11 5.95
C SER A 521 -12.38 -6.97 7.05
N PHE A 522 -11.09 -6.82 7.32
CA PHE A 522 -10.41 -7.46 8.44
C PHE A 522 -10.47 -6.66 9.75
N GLU A 523 -11.14 -5.50 9.74
CA GLU A 523 -11.19 -4.59 10.88
C GLU A 523 -9.82 -4.30 11.47
N GLU A 524 -9.64 -4.68 12.74
CA GLU A 524 -8.44 -4.43 13.52
C GLU A 524 -7.41 -5.54 13.34
N PHE A 525 -7.76 -6.64 12.67
CA PHE A 525 -6.85 -7.75 12.44
C PHE A 525 -5.78 -7.37 11.40
N GLN A 526 -4.52 -7.41 11.82
CA GLN A 526 -3.38 -7.10 10.97
C GLN A 526 -2.93 -8.37 10.25
N ILE A 527 -3.31 -8.48 8.97
CA ILE A 527 -2.84 -9.57 8.10
C ILE A 527 -1.34 -9.49 7.83
N PHE A 528 -0.83 -8.27 7.75
CA PHE A 528 0.56 -7.95 7.50
C PHE A 528 1.21 -7.41 8.78
N ASP A 529 2.52 -7.52 8.91
CA ASP A 529 3.32 -6.83 9.94
C ASP A 529 3.42 -5.30 9.67
N ALA A 530 2.30 -4.69 9.31
CA ALA A 530 2.14 -3.29 8.93
C ALA A 530 1.11 -2.61 9.82
N SER A 531 1.26 -1.29 10.02
CA SER A 531 0.35 -0.49 10.84
C SER A 531 -1.01 -0.18 10.18
N THR A 532 -1.25 -0.63 8.94
CA THR A 532 -2.43 -0.28 8.15
C THR A 532 -3.45 -1.42 8.08
N TYR A 533 -4.71 -1.12 8.43
CA TYR A 533 -5.83 -2.04 8.26
C TYR A 533 -6.23 -2.18 6.80
N THR A 534 -6.39 -3.43 6.36
CA THR A 534 -6.62 -3.81 4.97
C THR A 534 -7.96 -4.53 4.81
N ALA A 535 -8.41 -4.63 3.57
CA ALA A 535 -9.60 -5.37 3.18
C ALA A 535 -9.36 -6.01 1.82
N LEU A 536 -10.05 -7.13 1.55
CA LEU A 536 -10.14 -7.71 0.21
C LEU A 536 -11.25 -6.99 -0.55
N GLN A 537 -10.96 -6.52 -1.76
CA GLN A 537 -11.86 -5.64 -2.50
C GLN A 537 -11.94 -6.09 -3.97
N TRP A 538 -13.15 -6.35 -4.43
CA TRP A 538 -13.45 -6.69 -5.82
C TRP A 538 -14.18 -5.56 -6.53
N PHE A 539 -13.81 -5.36 -7.79
CA PHE A 539 -14.41 -4.37 -8.67
C PHE A 539 -14.73 -5.00 -10.03
N GLU A 540 -15.91 -4.66 -10.55
CA GLU A 540 -16.49 -5.13 -11.80
C GLU A 540 -17.14 -3.93 -12.52
N ASN A 541 -17.28 -3.97 -13.84
CA ASN A 541 -17.97 -2.88 -14.53
C ASN A 541 -19.49 -2.93 -14.27
N ASN A 542 -20.07 -1.79 -13.86
CA ASN A 542 -21.52 -1.62 -13.65
C ASN A 542 -22.11 -2.52 -12.57
N SER A 543 -21.42 -2.68 -11.45
CA SER A 543 -21.96 -3.39 -10.29
C SER A 543 -23.17 -2.67 -9.70
N LEU A 544 -24.30 -3.36 -9.59
CA LEU A 544 -25.54 -2.85 -9.00
C LEU A 544 -25.57 -2.99 -7.47
N HIS A 545 -24.83 -3.96 -6.94
CA HIS A 545 -24.83 -4.30 -5.52
C HIS A 545 -23.42 -4.58 -5.02
N LEU A 546 -23.12 -4.07 -3.83
CA LEU A 546 -21.94 -4.39 -3.05
C LEU A 546 -22.29 -5.47 -2.03
N LYS A 547 -21.56 -6.59 -2.07
CA LYS A 547 -21.49 -7.60 -1.00
C LYS A 547 -20.49 -7.16 0.05
N PHE A 548 -20.95 -6.82 1.25
CA PHE A 548 -20.08 -6.40 2.34
C PHE A 548 -20.14 -7.37 3.51
N ILE A 549 -18.98 -7.75 4.03
CA ILE A 549 -18.85 -8.44 5.31
C ILE A 549 -17.62 -7.95 6.05
N GLN A 550 -17.65 -8.12 7.36
CA GLN A 550 -16.65 -7.67 8.29
C GLN A 550 -16.27 -8.82 9.23
N ALA A 551 -14.97 -8.99 9.46
CA ALA A 551 -14.45 -9.96 10.42
C ALA A 551 -14.89 -9.65 11.85
N ASP A 552 -15.12 -10.70 12.64
CA ASP A 552 -15.40 -10.58 14.08
C ASP A 552 -14.17 -10.03 14.81
N LYS A 553 -14.38 -9.11 15.75
CA LYS A 553 -13.33 -8.53 16.61
C LYS A 553 -12.65 -9.55 17.52
N ASN A 554 -13.28 -10.71 17.72
CA ASN A 554 -12.75 -11.79 18.53
C ASN A 554 -11.67 -12.61 17.82
N ILE A 555 -11.49 -12.45 16.50
CA ILE A 555 -10.45 -13.14 15.73
C ILE A 555 -9.07 -12.56 16.12
N LYS A 556 -8.20 -13.40 16.65
CA LYS A 556 -6.86 -13.04 17.13
C LYS A 556 -5.73 -13.77 16.41
N THR A 557 -6.01 -14.89 15.76
CA THR A 557 -4.98 -15.68 15.04
C THR A 557 -5.21 -15.69 13.52
N LYS A 558 -4.13 -15.97 12.76
CA LYS A 558 -4.23 -16.15 11.30
C LYS A 558 -5.07 -17.39 10.93
N GLU A 559 -5.04 -18.43 11.77
CA GLU A 559 -5.85 -19.64 11.59
C GLU A 559 -7.35 -19.34 11.75
N GLU A 560 -7.74 -18.62 12.80
CA GLU A 560 -9.12 -18.17 12.99
C GLU A 560 -9.60 -17.30 11.82
N MET A 561 -8.73 -16.40 11.32
CA MET A 561 -9.03 -15.58 10.15
C MET A 561 -9.18 -16.43 8.88
N SER A 562 -8.31 -17.42 8.68
CA SER A 562 -8.42 -18.37 7.56
C SER A 562 -9.75 -19.12 7.62
N ASN A 563 -10.11 -19.67 8.78
CA ASN A 563 -11.37 -20.35 9.01
C ASN A 563 -12.58 -19.42 8.78
N PHE A 564 -12.51 -18.16 9.20
CA PHE A 564 -13.56 -17.18 8.92
C PHE A 564 -13.77 -17.01 7.41
N ILE A 565 -12.70 -16.77 6.65
CA ILE A 565 -12.76 -16.48 5.21
C ILE A 565 -13.26 -17.70 4.40
N PHE A 566 -12.74 -18.90 4.68
CA PHE A 566 -13.13 -20.11 3.94
C PHE A 566 -14.54 -20.62 4.26
N ASN A 567 -15.11 -20.22 5.41
CA ASN A 567 -16.48 -20.56 5.78
C ASN A 567 -17.52 -19.52 5.29
N LEU A 568 -17.10 -18.47 4.60
CA LEU A 568 -18.02 -17.45 4.08
C LEU A 568 -18.92 -18.02 2.97
N LYS A 569 -20.22 -17.79 3.14
CA LYS A 569 -21.28 -18.09 2.17
C LYS A 569 -21.98 -16.80 1.77
N GLU A 570 -22.68 -16.83 0.64
CA GLU A 570 -23.45 -15.70 0.12
C GLU A 570 -24.42 -15.09 1.14
N GLU A 571 -25.07 -15.93 1.96
CA GLU A 571 -25.99 -15.53 3.02
C GLU A 571 -25.35 -14.71 4.15
N ASN A 572 -24.02 -14.77 4.30
CA ASN A 572 -23.30 -13.99 5.30
C ASN A 572 -23.08 -12.54 4.86
N PHE A 573 -23.18 -12.25 3.56
CA PHE A 573 -22.90 -10.91 3.03
C PHE A 573 -24.11 -9.99 3.16
N LYS A 574 -23.84 -8.77 3.65
CA LYS A 574 -24.80 -7.67 3.58
C LYS A 574 -24.84 -7.14 2.15
N MET A 575 -26.04 -7.13 1.57
CA MET A 575 -26.28 -6.58 0.24
C MET A 575 -26.57 -5.08 0.30
N ILE A 576 -25.69 -4.28 -0.30
CA ILE A 576 -25.80 -2.82 -0.34
C ILE A 576 -26.06 -2.40 -1.78
N ASN A 577 -27.12 -1.60 -2.00
CA ASN A 577 -27.40 -1.06 -3.33
C ASN A 577 -26.40 0.05 -3.66
N ASN A 578 -25.64 -0.12 -4.75
CA ASN A 578 -24.58 0.81 -5.16
C ASN A 578 -25.12 2.21 -5.49
N LYS A 579 -26.42 2.37 -5.80
CA LYS A 579 -27.05 3.69 -5.96
C LYS A 579 -27.03 4.52 -4.67
N LYS A 580 -26.84 3.90 -3.50
CA LYS A 580 -26.67 4.61 -2.21
C LYS A 580 -25.23 5.10 -1.99
N LEU A 581 -24.27 4.62 -2.77
CA LEU A 581 -22.86 5.02 -2.67
C LEU A 581 -22.63 6.32 -3.44
N SER A 582 -21.78 7.20 -2.90
CA SER A 582 -21.43 8.48 -3.51
C SER A 582 -19.99 8.88 -3.20
N SER A 583 -19.55 10.07 -3.61
CA SER A 583 -18.26 10.63 -3.19
C SER A 583 -18.14 10.89 -1.67
N SER A 584 -19.25 10.86 -0.93
CA SER A 584 -19.29 10.95 0.54
C SER A 584 -18.59 9.78 1.21
N PHE A 585 -18.38 9.87 2.52
CA PHE A 585 -17.83 8.75 3.29
C PHE A 585 -18.71 7.51 3.16
N TRP A 586 -18.07 6.36 2.99
CA TRP A 586 -18.75 5.07 2.94
C TRP A 586 -18.74 4.48 4.35
N SER A 587 -19.94 4.25 4.89
CA SER A 587 -20.15 3.49 6.11
C SER A 587 -21.10 2.34 5.78
N PHE A 588 -20.72 1.14 6.20
CA PHE A 588 -21.42 -0.09 5.87
C PHE A 588 -22.19 -0.68 7.07
N GLU A 589 -22.33 0.10 8.15
CA GLU A 589 -22.94 -0.31 9.41
C GLU A 589 -24.47 -0.51 9.36
N GLU A 590 -25.02 -1.17 10.38
CA GLU A 590 -26.43 -1.56 10.54
C GLU A 590 -27.43 -0.39 10.50
N ASN A 591 -28.70 -0.67 10.16
CA ASN A 591 -29.78 0.33 10.10
C ASN A 591 -30.00 1.03 11.46
N SER A 592 -29.79 0.33 12.57
CA SER A 592 -29.90 0.85 13.93
C SER A 592 -28.92 2.00 14.20
N ASN A 593 -27.68 1.92 13.68
CA ASN A 593 -26.72 3.01 13.80
C ASN A 593 -27.18 4.25 13.02
N GLN A 594 -27.87 4.06 11.88
CA GLN A 594 -28.40 5.18 11.08
C GLN A 594 -29.48 5.97 11.83
N GLU A 595 -30.31 5.30 12.64
CA GLU A 595 -31.31 5.97 13.48
C GLU A 595 -30.65 6.83 14.56
N ILE A 596 -29.61 6.30 15.22
CA ILE A 596 -28.81 7.06 16.20
C ILE A 596 -28.15 8.27 15.53
N PHE A 597 -27.52 8.09 14.36
CA PHE A 597 -26.94 9.20 13.60
C PHE A 597 -28.00 10.25 13.21
N SER A 598 -29.20 9.83 12.81
CA SER A 598 -30.30 10.74 12.47
C SER A 598 -30.70 11.60 13.67
N LYS A 599 -30.80 11.00 14.88
CA LYS A 599 -31.09 11.74 16.12
C LYS A 599 -29.98 12.72 16.49
N ILE A 600 -28.72 12.34 16.34
CA ILE A 600 -27.58 13.24 16.55
C ILE A 600 -27.68 14.42 15.58
N ASN A 601 -27.83 14.16 14.27
CA ASN A 601 -27.77 15.16 13.20
C ASN A 601 -28.92 16.19 13.21
N GLN A 602 -29.94 16.04 14.08
CA GLN A 602 -31.01 17.03 14.27
C GLN A 602 -30.56 18.27 15.06
N HIS A 603 -29.34 18.25 15.61
CA HIS A 603 -28.83 19.29 16.50
C HIS A 603 -27.74 20.16 15.84
N ILE A 604 -27.14 21.08 16.61
CA ILE A 604 -26.13 22.00 16.06
C ILE A 604 -24.81 21.27 15.92
N SER A 605 -24.13 21.40 14.79
CA SER A 605 -22.80 20.81 14.64
C SER A 605 -21.77 21.43 15.58
N VAL A 606 -20.84 20.61 16.08
CA VAL A 606 -19.66 21.04 16.83
C VAL A 606 -18.88 22.09 16.04
N LYS A 607 -18.82 21.95 14.71
CA LYS A 607 -18.20 22.92 13.82
C LYS A 607 -18.79 24.33 13.96
N ASP A 608 -20.09 24.46 14.19
CA ASP A 608 -20.74 25.77 14.33
C ASP A 608 -20.61 26.31 15.76
N ILE A 609 -20.62 25.43 16.77
CA ILE A 609 -20.48 25.79 18.19
C ILE A 609 -19.10 26.40 18.47
N PHE A 610 -18.04 25.88 17.84
CA PHE A 610 -16.67 26.37 18.05
C PHE A 610 -16.22 27.24 16.88
N SER A 611 -15.95 28.52 17.16
CA SER A 611 -15.39 29.46 16.18
C SER A 611 -14.03 29.00 15.64
N LYS A 612 -13.29 28.24 16.47
CA LYS A 612 -12.04 27.63 16.05
C LYS A 612 -11.75 26.34 16.81
N ILE A 613 -11.46 25.29 16.07
CA ILE A 613 -10.77 24.10 16.55
C ILE A 613 -9.35 24.13 15.99
N PHE A 614 -8.34 24.20 16.85
CA PHE A 614 -6.96 24.48 16.43
C PHE A 614 -5.95 23.51 17.04
N GLN A 615 -4.95 23.16 16.23
CA GLN A 615 -3.83 22.32 16.66
C GLN A 615 -2.84 23.14 17.49
N GLY A 616 -2.17 22.46 18.44
CA GLY A 616 -1.09 23.02 19.26
C GLY A 616 0.17 23.46 18.49
N LEU A 617 1.21 23.80 19.25
CA LEU A 617 2.45 24.38 18.73
C LEU A 617 3.22 23.41 17.84
N ALA A 618 3.57 23.84 16.63
CA ALA A 618 4.47 23.14 15.71
C ALA A 618 5.82 23.88 15.64
N THR A 619 6.74 23.51 16.52
CA THR A 619 8.04 24.20 16.67
C THR A 619 9.07 23.76 15.62
N SER A 620 8.84 22.62 14.96
CA SER A 620 9.79 21.89 14.10
C SER A 620 11.07 21.41 14.82
N LYS A 621 11.19 21.57 16.15
CA LYS A 621 12.29 21.03 16.97
C LYS A 621 11.92 21.05 18.47
N ASP A 622 10.99 20.18 18.85
CA ASP A 622 10.44 20.13 20.21
C ASP A 622 11.50 19.90 21.30
N SER A 623 12.60 19.19 20.99
CA SER A 623 13.70 18.92 21.93
C SER A 623 14.46 20.15 22.41
N VAL A 624 14.39 21.27 21.68
CA VAL A 624 14.97 22.57 22.07
C VAL A 624 13.94 23.43 22.77
N TYR A 625 12.71 23.52 22.25
CA TYR A 625 11.74 24.46 22.79
C TYR A 625 11.00 23.95 24.03
N PHE A 626 10.96 22.63 24.27
CA PHE A 626 10.25 22.05 25.40
C PHE A 626 11.22 21.66 26.51
N LEU A 627 11.00 22.25 27.69
CA LEU A 627 11.67 21.90 28.92
C LEU A 627 10.79 20.96 29.75
N LYS A 628 11.39 19.92 30.30
CA LYS A 628 10.72 18.94 31.18
C LYS A 628 11.10 19.14 32.63
N ASP A 629 10.33 18.55 33.53
CA ASP A 629 10.58 18.51 34.97
C ASP A 629 10.87 19.90 35.58
N CYS A 630 10.08 20.87 35.14
CA CYS A 630 10.27 22.28 35.43
C CYS A 630 9.91 22.63 36.88
N GLN A 631 10.80 23.35 37.56
CA GLN A 631 10.59 23.93 38.87
C GLN A 631 10.64 25.45 38.79
N GLU A 632 9.57 26.10 39.20
CA GLU A 632 9.47 27.57 39.18
C GLU A 632 10.16 28.19 40.40
N ASN A 633 11.07 29.13 40.13
CA ASN A 633 11.62 30.08 41.09
C ASN A 633 10.95 31.45 40.91
N LYS A 634 11.31 32.43 41.76
CA LYS A 634 10.68 33.77 41.76
C LYS A 634 10.65 34.44 40.38
N ASN A 635 11.75 34.40 39.62
CA ASN A 635 11.88 35.07 38.30
C ASN A 635 12.37 34.13 37.18
N SER A 636 12.66 32.86 37.48
CA SER A 636 13.23 31.90 36.54
C SER A 636 12.61 30.52 36.74
N VAL A 637 12.80 29.64 35.76
CA VAL A 637 12.39 28.23 35.81
C VAL A 637 13.62 27.39 35.52
N LYS A 638 13.89 26.41 36.37
CA LYS A 638 14.86 25.36 36.10
C LYS A 638 14.14 24.18 35.47
N GLY A 639 14.64 23.67 34.34
CA GLY A 639 14.06 22.52 33.67
C GLY A 639 15.09 21.76 32.84
N TYR A 640 14.79 20.51 32.52
CA TYR A 640 15.67 19.65 31.75
C TYR A 640 15.48 19.87 30.24
N SER A 641 16.59 20.14 29.54
CA SER A 641 16.67 20.28 28.08
C SER A 641 17.08 18.94 27.46
N LYS A 642 16.18 18.35 26.66
CA LYS A 642 16.46 17.07 25.98
C LYS A 642 17.54 17.19 24.91
N GLU A 643 17.63 18.32 24.19
CA GLU A 643 18.64 18.47 23.13
C GLU A 643 20.06 18.59 23.68
N LEU A 644 20.23 19.25 24.83
CA LEU A 644 21.54 19.46 25.45
C LEU A 644 21.87 18.43 26.54
N ASP A 645 20.92 17.55 26.87
CA ASP A 645 21.02 16.55 27.93
C ASP A 645 21.48 17.14 29.29
N LYS A 646 20.93 18.30 29.65
CA LYS A 646 21.29 19.00 30.89
C LYS A 646 20.15 19.86 31.42
N GLU A 647 20.23 20.20 32.70
CA GLU A 647 19.36 21.21 33.30
C GLU A 647 19.76 22.61 32.83
N VAL A 648 18.75 23.42 32.52
CA VAL A 648 18.91 24.81 32.12
C VAL A 648 17.99 25.69 32.97
N GLU A 649 18.40 26.93 33.19
CA GLU A 649 17.60 27.92 33.92
C GLU A 649 17.23 29.06 32.97
N ILE A 650 15.93 29.30 32.78
CA ILE A 650 15.41 30.29 31.83
C ILE A 650 14.46 31.26 32.55
N GLU A 651 14.39 32.51 32.09
CA GLU A 651 13.46 33.51 32.63
C GLU A 651 11.99 33.05 32.53
N LYS A 652 11.21 33.27 33.59
CA LYS A 652 9.83 32.76 33.67
C LYS A 652 8.90 33.38 32.62
N GLU A 653 9.09 34.65 32.27
CA GLU A 653 8.16 35.39 31.39
C GLU A 653 8.13 34.89 29.93
N ILE A 654 9.26 34.38 29.41
CA ILE A 654 9.35 33.82 28.05
C ILE A 654 8.86 32.35 27.99
N LEU A 655 8.64 31.73 29.14
CA LEU A 655 8.11 30.37 29.24
C LEU A 655 6.58 30.38 29.37
N LYS A 656 5.96 29.30 28.88
CA LYS A 656 4.52 29.05 29.02
C LYS A 656 4.27 27.59 29.44
N PRO A 657 3.30 27.30 30.32
CA PRO A 657 2.94 25.93 30.69
C PRO A 657 2.57 25.12 29.44
N LEU A 658 3.19 23.95 29.27
CA LEU A 658 3.02 23.09 28.10
C LEU A 658 2.35 21.77 28.48
N LEU A 659 1.20 21.46 27.90
CA LEU A 659 0.54 20.16 28.01
C LEU A 659 0.98 19.23 26.89
N MET A 660 1.22 17.97 27.25
CA MET A 660 1.46 16.83 26.37
C MET A 660 0.25 15.89 26.39
N GLY A 661 0.19 14.91 25.48
CA GLY A 661 -1.03 14.11 25.24
C GLY A 661 -1.54 13.31 26.44
N ASP A 662 -0.70 13.06 27.44
CA ASP A 662 -0.98 12.35 28.69
C ASP A 662 -1.11 13.27 29.91
N SER A 663 -1.10 14.59 29.71
CA SER A 663 -1.07 15.57 30.81
C SER A 663 -2.40 15.79 31.53
N PHE A 664 -3.50 15.24 31.02
CA PHE A 664 -4.83 15.37 31.63
C PHE A 664 -5.75 14.21 31.24
N HIS A 665 -6.68 13.85 32.13
CA HIS A 665 -7.80 12.98 31.80
C HIS A 665 -9.15 13.72 31.87
N ARG A 666 -10.23 13.06 31.44
CA ARG A 666 -11.59 13.64 31.42
C ARG A 666 -11.98 14.17 32.80
N TYR A 667 -12.64 15.34 32.78
CA TYR A 667 -13.12 16.04 33.97
C TYR A 667 -12.03 16.38 35.00
N GLU A 668 -10.81 16.70 34.54
CA GLU A 668 -9.74 17.18 35.41
C GLU A 668 -9.34 18.60 35.08
N LYS A 669 -8.77 19.28 36.06
CA LYS A 669 -8.06 20.53 35.83
C LYS A 669 -6.68 20.19 35.23
N PRO A 670 -6.32 20.73 34.04
CA PRO A 670 -5.02 20.48 33.46
C PRO A 670 -3.90 20.96 34.38
N ILE A 671 -2.83 20.17 34.48
CA ILE A 671 -1.61 20.53 35.23
C ILE A 671 -0.43 20.24 34.31
N SER A 672 0.61 21.06 34.39
CA SER A 672 1.84 20.83 33.63
C SER A 672 3.08 20.97 34.52
N ASN A 673 4.01 20.02 34.36
CA ASN A 673 5.39 20.09 34.85
C ASN A 673 6.38 20.46 33.72
N SER A 674 5.88 20.79 32.54
CA SER A 674 6.67 21.07 31.34
C SER A 674 6.39 22.48 30.86
N MET A 675 7.42 23.14 30.33
CA MET A 675 7.32 24.52 29.86
C MET A 675 7.80 24.61 28.42
N VAL A 676 7.19 25.50 27.63
CA VAL A 676 7.65 25.84 26.29
C VAL A 676 8.31 27.21 26.27
N LEU A 677 9.50 27.29 25.68
CA LEU A 677 10.16 28.54 25.32
C LEU A 677 9.41 29.16 24.16
N PHE A 678 8.70 30.25 24.44
CA PHE A 678 7.81 30.94 23.53
C PHE A 678 8.37 32.33 23.20
N PRO A 679 9.17 32.48 22.13
CA PRO A 679 9.91 33.71 21.82
C PRO A 679 9.03 34.79 21.17
N TYR A 680 7.77 34.91 21.59
CA TYR A 680 6.81 35.85 21.05
C TYR A 680 6.13 36.63 22.17
N TYR A 681 5.76 37.87 21.85
CA TYR A 681 4.94 38.72 22.70
C TYR A 681 3.68 39.16 21.99
N ARG A 682 2.70 39.57 22.79
CA ARG A 682 1.45 40.12 22.29
C ARG A 682 1.56 41.63 22.15
N GLN A 683 1.22 42.16 20.98
CA GLN A 683 1.13 43.59 20.74
C GLN A 683 -0.35 43.98 20.64
N ASP A 684 -0.83 44.80 21.59
CA ASP A 684 -2.25 45.18 21.71
C ASP A 684 -2.55 46.62 21.20
N ASN A 685 -1.60 47.28 20.51
CA ASN A 685 -1.72 48.69 20.09
C ASN A 685 -2.51 48.92 18.77
N THR A 686 -3.15 47.91 18.20
CA THR A 686 -3.97 48.04 16.97
C THR A 686 -5.24 47.20 17.08
N ASP A 687 -6.30 47.54 16.33
CA ASP A 687 -7.56 46.76 16.23
C ASP A 687 -7.34 45.28 15.83
N VAL A 688 -6.12 44.92 15.43
CA VAL A 688 -5.66 43.54 15.19
C VAL A 688 -4.77 43.07 16.34
N LYS A 689 -5.23 42.07 17.10
CA LYS A 689 -4.41 41.33 18.07
C LYS A 689 -3.38 40.48 17.32
N LYS A 690 -2.09 40.79 17.44
CA LYS A 690 -0.99 40.06 16.76
C LYS A 690 0.06 39.55 17.75
N MET A 691 0.62 38.38 17.45
CA MET A 691 1.82 37.86 18.10
C MET A 691 3.05 38.28 17.30
N CYS A 692 4.00 38.93 17.97
CA CYS A 692 5.23 39.44 17.40
C CYS A 692 6.41 38.66 17.97
N LEU A 693 7.39 38.34 17.13
CA LEU A 693 8.62 37.67 17.56
C LEU A 693 9.51 38.70 18.25
N TYR A 694 10.13 38.34 19.37
CA TYR A 694 11.19 39.17 19.95
C TYR A 694 12.39 39.22 19.01
N ASP A 695 12.92 40.41 18.78
CA ASP A 695 14.18 40.56 18.06
C ASP A 695 15.39 40.17 18.92
N GLU A 696 16.57 40.13 18.31
CA GLU A 696 17.82 39.73 18.99
C GLU A 696 18.17 40.66 20.17
N ASN A 697 17.97 41.96 20.04
CA ASN A 697 18.29 42.92 21.10
C ASN A 697 17.28 42.80 22.25
N GLU A 698 16.01 42.59 21.94
CA GLU A 698 14.97 42.33 22.93
C GLU A 698 15.22 41.03 23.70
N LEU A 699 15.58 39.93 23.01
CA LEU A 699 15.93 38.66 23.66
C LEU A 699 17.15 38.81 24.56
N LYS A 700 18.23 39.44 24.09
CA LYS A 700 19.45 39.66 24.88
C LYS A 700 19.21 40.50 26.12
N SER A 701 18.40 41.56 26.00
CA SER A 701 18.17 42.52 27.08
C SER A 701 17.15 42.02 28.11
N LYS A 702 16.05 41.41 27.67
CA LYS A 702 14.96 40.95 28.55
C LYS A 702 15.13 39.52 29.03
N PHE A 703 15.72 38.65 28.22
CA PHE A 703 15.83 37.20 28.47
C PHE A 703 17.25 36.67 28.19
N PRO A 704 18.28 37.19 28.89
CA PRO A 704 19.68 36.83 28.62
C PRO A 704 19.96 35.32 28.74
N LYS A 705 19.35 34.62 29.70
CA LYS A 705 19.53 33.16 29.86
C LYS A 705 18.85 32.38 28.72
N ALA A 706 17.63 32.78 28.34
CA ALA A 706 16.94 32.21 27.19
C ALA A 706 17.74 32.38 25.89
N TRP A 707 18.34 33.56 25.71
CA TRP A 707 19.17 33.85 24.54
C TRP A 707 20.45 33.00 24.49
N GLU A 708 21.16 32.88 25.62
CA GLU A 708 22.34 32.03 25.72
C GLU A 708 22.01 30.57 25.39
N TYR A 709 20.90 30.05 25.94
CA TYR A 709 20.40 28.71 25.63
C TYR A 709 20.08 28.51 24.14
N LEU A 710 19.37 29.46 23.52
CA LEU A 710 19.05 29.40 22.09
C LEU A 710 20.31 29.44 21.23
N LYS A 711 21.33 30.24 21.61
CA LYS A 711 22.60 30.33 20.90
C LYS A 711 23.40 29.02 20.98
N GLU A 712 23.39 28.35 22.13
CA GLU A 712 23.98 27.02 22.26
C GLU A 712 23.33 26.01 21.31
N CYS A 713 22.03 26.18 21.01
CA CYS A 713 21.26 25.35 20.09
C CYS A 713 21.23 25.86 18.63
N GLU A 714 21.99 26.91 18.26
CA GLU A 714 21.82 27.61 16.98
C GLU A 714 22.05 26.71 15.75
N SER A 715 23.12 25.92 15.75
CA SER A 715 23.46 25.02 14.63
C SER A 715 22.32 24.03 14.33
N ILE A 716 21.72 23.50 15.39
CA ILE A 716 20.58 22.59 15.36
C ILE A 716 19.33 23.30 14.83
N LEU A 717 19.05 24.51 15.32
CA LEU A 717 17.87 25.28 14.91
C LEU A 717 17.95 25.75 13.46
N ARG A 718 19.14 26.06 12.95
CA ARG A 718 19.39 26.38 11.53
C ARG A 718 19.23 25.19 10.59
N ALA A 719 19.57 23.99 11.07
CA ALA A 719 19.47 22.74 10.29
C ALA A 719 18.03 22.22 10.09
N ARG A 720 17.03 22.78 10.78
CA ARG A 720 15.62 22.35 10.70
C ARG A 720 15.09 22.35 9.27
N GLU A 721 14.25 21.35 8.95
CA GLU A 721 13.58 21.21 7.65
C GLU A 721 14.55 21.21 6.46
N ASN A 722 15.62 20.39 6.53
CA ASN A 722 16.68 20.30 5.51
C ASN A 722 17.40 21.64 5.28
N GLY A 723 17.73 22.36 6.35
CA GLY A 723 18.49 23.61 6.29
C GLY A 723 17.69 24.82 5.83
N ARG A 724 16.35 24.79 5.94
CA ARG A 724 15.48 25.90 5.53
C ARG A 724 15.81 27.24 6.19
N LEU A 725 16.38 27.22 7.39
CA LEU A 725 16.78 28.40 8.17
C LEU A 725 18.29 28.63 8.20
N SER A 726 19.06 27.95 7.35
CA SER A 726 20.53 28.03 7.33
C SER A 726 21.06 29.45 7.21
N SER A 727 20.43 30.28 6.38
CA SER A 727 20.80 31.69 6.15
C SER A 727 19.77 32.70 6.66
N ASP A 728 18.85 32.29 7.54
CA ASP A 728 17.82 33.19 8.11
C ASP A 728 18.38 33.91 9.35
N ASP A 729 18.20 35.23 9.43
CA ASP A 729 18.61 36.05 10.57
C ASP A 729 17.72 35.82 11.81
N LEU A 730 16.49 35.30 11.60
CA LEU A 730 15.51 35.00 12.65
C LEU A 730 15.42 33.49 12.93
N TRP A 731 16.55 32.81 12.97
CA TRP A 731 16.66 31.35 13.07
C TRP A 731 16.01 30.73 14.33
N TRP A 732 15.76 31.51 15.39
CA TRP A 732 15.09 31.05 16.61
C TRP A 732 13.55 31.02 16.52
N ARG A 733 12.96 31.51 15.42
CA ARG A 733 11.50 31.48 15.23
C ARG A 733 10.99 30.07 15.03
N TYR A 734 9.69 29.89 15.24
CA TYR A 734 8.99 28.67 14.81
C TYR A 734 8.79 28.74 13.30
N ILE A 735 8.97 27.61 12.61
CA ILE A 735 8.79 27.55 11.15
C ILE A 735 7.31 27.73 10.77
N TYR A 736 6.40 27.30 11.65
CA TYR A 736 4.95 27.40 11.45
C TYR A 736 4.26 28.11 12.64
N PRO A 737 4.37 29.45 12.77
CA PRO A 737 3.77 30.21 13.87
C PRO A 737 2.26 30.40 13.65
N LYS A 738 1.50 29.30 13.74
CA LYS A 738 0.04 29.28 13.59
C LYS A 738 -0.65 29.32 14.95
N ASN A 739 -1.88 29.85 14.98
CA ASN A 739 -2.80 29.79 16.12
C ASN A 739 -2.32 30.46 17.43
N GLN A 740 -1.21 31.17 17.43
CA GLN A 740 -0.58 31.70 18.63
C GLN A 740 -1.49 32.64 19.45
N THR A 741 -2.36 33.40 18.79
CA THR A 741 -3.33 34.31 19.44
C THR A 741 -4.50 33.61 20.13
N LEU A 742 -4.66 32.29 19.92
CA LEU A 742 -5.78 31.50 20.45
C LEU A 742 -5.49 30.83 21.78
N PHE A 743 -4.21 30.68 22.16
CA PHE A 743 -3.83 30.02 23.41
C PHE A 743 -4.33 30.79 24.64
N ASN A 744 -4.32 32.13 24.61
CA ASN A 744 -4.79 32.97 25.73
C ASN A 744 -6.33 33.13 25.81
N LYS A 745 -7.09 32.19 25.23
CA LYS A 745 -8.56 32.18 25.29
C LYS A 745 -9.04 31.03 26.17
N GLU A 746 -10.19 31.25 26.81
CA GLU A 746 -11.02 30.20 27.40
C GLU A 746 -11.37 29.16 26.32
N LYS A 747 -11.05 27.89 26.57
CA LYS A 747 -11.18 26.82 25.56
C LYS A 747 -11.29 25.44 26.21
N LEU A 748 -11.91 24.50 25.50
CA LEU A 748 -11.74 23.08 25.82
C LEU A 748 -10.47 22.53 25.15
N LEU A 749 -9.91 21.48 25.74
CA LEU A 749 -8.76 20.73 25.22
C LEU A 749 -9.13 19.26 25.06
N CYS A 750 -8.64 18.62 24.00
CA CYS A 750 -8.76 17.17 23.80
C CYS A 750 -7.52 16.63 23.07
N PRO A 751 -6.93 15.51 23.50
CA PRO A 751 -5.86 14.83 22.77
C PRO A 751 -6.38 14.25 21.44
N ASP A 752 -5.49 14.12 20.45
CA ASP A 752 -5.81 13.55 19.15
C ASP A 752 -5.72 12.03 19.11
N ILE A 753 -5.04 11.40 20.06
CA ILE A 753 -4.94 9.94 20.21
C ILE A 753 -5.48 9.58 21.59
N CYS A 754 -6.53 8.78 21.64
CA CYS A 754 -7.17 8.40 22.90
C CYS A 754 -7.99 7.12 22.78
N ASN A 755 -8.20 6.44 23.90
CA ASN A 755 -9.04 5.24 24.03
C ASN A 755 -10.44 5.56 24.62
N ASN A 756 -10.70 6.84 24.90
CA ASN A 756 -11.99 7.40 25.29
C ASN A 756 -11.96 8.93 25.00
N THR A 757 -13.07 9.64 25.13
CA THR A 757 -13.11 11.11 25.07
C THR A 757 -12.51 11.72 26.35
N HIS A 758 -11.59 12.67 26.19
CA HIS A 758 -10.83 13.32 27.27
C HIS A 758 -10.91 14.85 27.19
N PHE A 759 -12.12 15.40 27.08
CA PHE A 759 -12.31 16.85 27.09
C PHE A 759 -12.12 17.43 28.49
N VAL A 760 -11.34 18.52 28.57
CA VAL A 760 -11.10 19.31 29.79
C VAL A 760 -11.21 20.80 29.49
N LEU A 761 -11.45 21.62 30.51
CA LEU A 761 -11.58 23.07 30.40
C LEU A 761 -10.30 23.80 30.84
N ASP A 762 -9.75 24.61 29.93
CA ASP A 762 -8.80 25.66 30.27
C ASP A 762 -9.57 27.00 30.33
N ASN A 763 -10.00 27.34 31.54
CA ASN A 763 -10.85 28.50 31.78
C ASN A 763 -10.10 29.84 31.69
N LEU A 764 -8.79 29.84 31.96
CA LEU A 764 -7.96 31.05 32.01
C LEU A 764 -7.11 31.26 30.74
N GLY A 765 -7.02 30.25 29.88
CA GLY A 765 -6.18 30.31 28.67
C GLY A 765 -4.69 30.23 28.99
N GLU A 766 -4.32 29.49 30.03
CA GLU A 766 -2.95 29.46 30.57
C GLU A 766 -2.07 28.43 29.85
N PHE A 767 -2.67 27.40 29.27
CA PHE A 767 -1.94 26.26 28.75
C PHE A 767 -1.68 26.36 27.25
N TYR A 768 -0.42 26.13 26.90
CA TYR A 768 0.03 25.78 25.56
C TYR A 768 0.12 24.28 25.45
N PHE A 769 0.10 23.74 24.23
CA PHE A 769 0.05 22.30 24.05
C PHE A 769 0.70 21.87 22.75
N THR A 770 1.11 20.60 22.70
CA THR A 770 1.76 20.00 21.54
C THR A 770 0.78 19.79 20.38
N THR A 771 1.32 19.42 19.21
CA THR A 771 0.52 19.12 18.01
C THR A 771 -0.45 17.93 18.16
N THR A 772 -0.37 17.16 19.25
CA THR A 772 -1.24 16.03 19.58
C THR A 772 -2.43 16.42 20.45
N ILE A 773 -2.63 17.71 20.72
CA ILE A 773 -3.82 18.24 21.42
C ILE A 773 -4.49 19.30 20.53
N TYR A 774 -5.81 19.32 20.56
CA TYR A 774 -6.65 20.32 19.91
C TYR A 774 -7.34 21.22 20.95
N GLY A 775 -7.32 22.52 20.70
CA GLY A 775 -8.08 23.52 21.46
C GLY A 775 -9.37 23.92 20.75
N TYR A 776 -10.44 24.08 21.53
CA TYR A 776 -11.80 24.35 21.05
C TYR A 776 -12.29 25.68 21.64
N VAL A 777 -12.27 26.73 20.82
CA VAL A 777 -12.71 28.08 21.20
C VAL A 777 -14.16 28.27 20.79
N ARG A 778 -15.05 28.43 21.78
CA ARG A 778 -16.49 28.64 21.56
C ARG A 778 -16.74 29.88 20.72
N ASN A 779 -17.75 29.81 19.86
CA ASN A 779 -18.25 30.96 19.11
C ASN A 779 -19.13 31.84 20.02
N GLU A 780 -18.99 33.16 19.91
CA GLU A 780 -19.73 34.13 20.73
C GLU A 780 -21.25 33.99 20.57
N GLU A 781 -21.73 33.55 19.40
CA GLU A 781 -23.16 33.27 19.16
C GLU A 781 -23.71 32.20 20.13
N TYR A 782 -22.86 31.28 20.56
CA TYR A 782 -23.21 30.17 21.45
C TYR A 782 -22.71 30.37 22.88
N LYS A 783 -22.45 31.61 23.30
CA LYS A 783 -21.97 31.93 24.66
C LYS A 783 -22.88 31.40 25.78
N ASN A 784 -24.17 31.23 25.51
CA ASN A 784 -25.15 30.67 26.45
C ASN A 784 -25.02 29.14 26.65
N LEU A 785 -24.25 28.43 25.82
CA LEU A 785 -23.93 27.01 26.04
C LEU A 785 -22.70 26.91 26.95
N ASP A 786 -22.92 26.64 28.24
CA ASP A 786 -21.85 26.53 29.23
C ASP A 786 -20.78 25.50 28.82
N TYR A 787 -19.50 25.79 29.07
CA TYR A 787 -18.41 24.87 28.75
C TYR A 787 -18.50 23.55 29.52
N LYS A 788 -19.06 23.54 30.73
CA LYS A 788 -19.33 22.32 31.51
C LYS A 788 -20.42 21.48 30.87
N TYR A 789 -21.47 22.10 30.33
CA TYR A 789 -22.48 21.40 29.53
C TYR A 789 -21.86 20.77 28.28
N LEU A 790 -21.06 21.55 27.54
CA LEU A 790 -20.33 21.04 26.36
C LEU A 790 -19.40 19.88 26.74
N MET A 791 -18.67 20.01 27.85
CA MET A 791 -17.77 18.98 28.35
C MET A 791 -18.52 17.70 28.77
N ALA A 792 -19.68 17.81 29.42
CA ALA A 792 -20.52 16.67 29.78
C ALA A 792 -20.98 15.88 28.54
N VAL A 793 -21.47 16.58 27.52
CA VAL A 793 -21.92 15.94 26.27
C VAL A 793 -20.72 15.36 25.51
N LEU A 794 -19.63 16.11 25.35
CA LEU A 794 -18.46 15.68 24.60
C LEU A 794 -17.69 14.53 25.26
N ASN A 795 -17.80 14.37 26.59
CA ASN A 795 -17.24 13.22 27.29
C ASN A 795 -18.22 12.03 27.43
N SER A 796 -19.44 12.11 26.90
CA SER A 796 -20.41 11.02 27.04
C SER A 796 -20.07 9.79 26.20
N SER A 797 -20.60 8.64 26.62
CA SER A 797 -20.52 7.38 25.85
C SER A 797 -21.13 7.52 24.45
N LEU A 798 -22.15 8.37 24.25
CA LEU A 798 -22.71 8.64 22.94
C LEU A 798 -21.69 9.31 22.00
N THR A 799 -20.97 10.33 22.50
CA THR A 799 -19.93 11.00 21.71
C THR A 799 -18.77 10.04 21.43
N TRP A 800 -18.37 9.23 22.42
CA TRP A 800 -17.34 8.22 22.22
C TRP A 800 -17.74 7.19 21.15
N TRP A 801 -18.95 6.63 21.25
CA TRP A 801 -19.50 5.71 20.26
C TRP A 801 -19.50 6.34 18.85
N PHE A 802 -19.97 7.58 18.72
CA PHE A 802 -19.97 8.30 17.43
C PHE A 802 -18.56 8.41 16.85
N LEU A 803 -17.57 8.72 17.69
CA LEU A 803 -16.18 8.81 17.27
C LEU A 803 -15.60 7.45 16.89
N GLN A 804 -15.94 6.38 17.61
CA GLN A 804 -15.54 5.02 17.24
C GLN A 804 -16.08 4.64 15.85
N LYS A 805 -17.29 5.08 15.51
CA LYS A 805 -17.90 4.81 14.20
C LYS A 805 -17.39 5.67 13.04
N THR A 806 -16.82 6.84 13.35
CA THR A 806 -16.48 7.85 12.32
C THR A 806 -15.00 8.11 12.17
N SER A 807 -14.18 7.78 13.17
CA SER A 807 -12.74 8.06 13.19
C SER A 807 -11.89 6.84 12.80
N VAL A 808 -10.58 7.05 12.69
CA VAL A 808 -9.63 6.00 12.29
C VAL A 808 -9.05 5.33 13.53
N VAL A 809 -9.20 4.02 13.60
CA VAL A 809 -8.58 3.17 14.64
C VAL A 809 -7.07 3.15 14.43
N MET A 810 -6.31 3.08 15.52
CA MET A 810 -4.88 2.84 15.55
C MET A 810 -4.58 1.55 16.34
N ARG A 811 -3.35 1.04 16.18
CA ARG A 811 -2.85 -0.15 16.89
C ARG A 811 -3.15 -0.08 18.39
N GLY A 812 -3.68 -1.18 18.94
CA GLY A 812 -3.94 -1.33 20.38
C GLY A 812 -5.28 -0.76 20.86
N GLY A 813 -6.26 -0.52 19.97
CA GLY A 813 -7.60 -0.06 20.35
C GLY A 813 -7.71 1.44 20.62
N PHE A 814 -6.66 2.22 20.32
CA PHE A 814 -6.69 3.69 20.39
C PHE A 814 -7.31 4.27 19.12
N TYR A 815 -7.99 5.41 19.25
CA TYR A 815 -8.60 6.13 18.12
C TYR A 815 -7.88 7.45 17.89
N ARG A 816 -7.76 7.84 16.62
CA ARG A 816 -7.22 9.15 16.25
C ARG A 816 -8.33 10.16 15.94
N ILE A 817 -8.68 10.97 16.94
CA ILE A 817 -9.69 12.04 16.84
C ILE A 817 -9.07 13.31 16.23
N LYS A 818 -9.15 13.43 14.90
CA LYS A 818 -8.94 14.71 14.21
C LYS A 818 -10.20 15.60 14.25
N PRO A 819 -10.05 16.94 14.18
CA PRO A 819 -11.17 17.89 14.16
C PRO A 819 -12.25 17.52 13.13
N ALA A 820 -11.85 17.08 11.94
CA ALA A 820 -12.77 16.70 10.88
C ALA A 820 -13.78 15.58 11.23
N TYR A 821 -13.50 14.78 12.27
CA TYR A 821 -14.45 13.76 12.76
C TYR A 821 -15.42 14.38 13.77
N ILE A 822 -14.90 15.00 14.83
CA ILE A 822 -15.73 15.57 15.91
C ILE A 822 -16.56 16.77 15.45
N GLU A 823 -16.10 17.53 14.44
CA GLU A 823 -16.82 18.65 13.83
C GLU A 823 -18.22 18.26 13.31
N LYS A 824 -18.42 16.98 12.97
CA LYS A 824 -19.68 16.44 12.47
C LYS A 824 -20.64 16.04 13.59
N PHE A 825 -20.15 15.83 14.80
CA PHE A 825 -21.02 15.54 15.94
C PHE A 825 -21.90 16.75 16.23
N CYS A 826 -23.14 16.53 16.64
CA CYS A 826 -24.12 17.59 16.79
C CYS A 826 -24.67 17.63 18.22
N ILE A 827 -24.66 18.80 18.86
CA ILE A 827 -25.01 19.01 20.27
C ILE A 827 -26.35 19.79 20.39
N PRO A 828 -27.30 19.32 21.22
CA PRO A 828 -28.58 19.99 21.46
C PRO A 828 -28.43 21.42 22.00
N LYS A 829 -29.21 22.37 21.44
CA LYS A 829 -29.42 23.70 22.03
C LYS A 829 -30.13 23.58 23.37
N ILE A 830 -29.75 24.40 24.34
CA ILE A 830 -30.52 24.57 25.58
C ILE A 830 -31.75 25.42 25.28
N ASN A 831 -32.92 24.92 25.68
CA ASN A 831 -34.22 25.56 25.55
C ASN A 831 -35.11 25.21 26.76
N SER A 832 -36.31 25.76 26.83
CA SER A 832 -37.21 25.58 27.97
C SER A 832 -37.59 24.12 28.27
N LYS A 833 -37.54 23.21 27.28
CA LYS A 833 -37.88 21.80 27.46
C LYS A 833 -36.73 20.98 28.07
N ASN A 834 -35.48 21.33 27.79
CA ASN A 834 -34.30 20.57 28.24
C ASN A 834 -33.41 21.32 29.25
N GLN A 835 -33.78 22.53 29.67
CA GLN A 835 -33.05 23.34 30.65
C GLN A 835 -32.70 22.53 31.92
N LYS A 836 -33.68 21.82 32.50
CA LYS A 836 -33.46 21.02 33.72
C LYS A 836 -32.36 19.95 33.53
N ILE A 837 -32.36 19.27 32.38
CA ILE A 837 -31.36 18.25 32.06
C ILE A 837 -29.98 18.92 31.89
N ALA A 838 -29.93 20.08 31.23
CA ALA A 838 -28.69 20.83 31.05
C ALA A 838 -28.11 21.30 32.40
N ASP A 839 -28.94 21.80 33.31
CA ASP A 839 -28.53 22.24 34.65
C ASP A 839 -28.02 21.05 35.48
N GLU A 840 -28.68 19.89 35.40
CA GLU A 840 -28.20 18.66 36.06
C GLU A 840 -26.86 18.17 35.50
N LEU A 841 -26.65 18.26 34.18
CA LEU A 841 -25.36 17.92 33.56
C LEU A 841 -24.23 18.83 34.05
N ILE A 842 -24.49 20.14 34.12
CA ILE A 842 -23.52 21.13 34.63
C ILE A 842 -23.19 20.83 36.10
N ASN A 843 -24.20 20.58 36.92
CA ASN A 843 -24.01 20.26 38.35
C ASN A 843 -23.21 18.98 38.55
N SER A 844 -23.48 17.93 37.77
CA SER A 844 -22.71 16.68 37.86
C SER A 844 -21.24 16.87 37.45
N VAL A 845 -20.97 17.70 36.44
CA VAL A 845 -19.58 18.07 36.10
C VAL A 845 -18.90 18.82 37.25
N ASP A 846 -19.61 19.75 37.89
CA ASP A 846 -19.07 20.48 39.04
C ASP A 846 -18.77 19.60 40.25
N GLU A 847 -19.62 18.60 40.52
CA GLU A 847 -19.36 17.61 41.56
C GLU A 847 -18.12 16.76 41.26
N ILE A 848 -17.96 16.31 40.00
CA ILE A 848 -16.78 15.55 39.57
C ILE A 848 -15.51 16.40 39.73
N LEU A 849 -15.52 17.64 39.23
CA LEU A 849 -14.37 18.54 39.31
C LEU A 849 -13.97 18.82 40.76
N LYS A 850 -14.93 19.08 41.65
CA LYS A 850 -14.68 19.30 43.09
C LYS A 850 -14.13 18.06 43.78
N ALA A 851 -14.67 16.88 43.48
CA ALA A 851 -14.19 15.62 44.04
C ALA A 851 -12.73 15.36 43.62
N LYS A 852 -12.42 15.56 42.33
CA LYS A 852 -11.07 15.37 41.79
C LYS A 852 -10.05 16.44 42.22
N GLU A 853 -10.52 17.64 42.57
CA GLU A 853 -9.67 18.69 43.14
C GLU A 853 -9.24 18.34 44.58
N GLN A 854 -10.10 17.66 45.35
CA GLN A 854 -9.78 17.19 46.70
C GLN A 854 -8.94 15.91 46.70
N ASP A 855 -9.27 14.96 45.83
CA ASP A 855 -8.52 13.73 45.63
C ASP A 855 -8.47 13.38 44.14
N LYS A 856 -7.28 13.42 43.54
CA LYS A 856 -7.07 13.10 42.12
C LYS A 856 -7.57 11.70 41.73
N ASN A 857 -7.65 10.78 42.70
CA ASN A 857 -8.10 9.41 42.49
C ASN A 857 -9.57 9.18 42.88
N ALA A 858 -10.34 10.24 43.14
CA ALA A 858 -11.74 10.13 43.51
C ALA A 858 -12.54 9.33 42.47
N ASN A 859 -13.23 8.28 42.92
CA ASN A 859 -14.10 7.48 42.07
C ASN A 859 -15.35 8.29 41.70
N THR A 860 -15.46 8.66 40.43
CA THR A 860 -16.53 9.51 39.89
C THR A 860 -17.45 8.76 38.92
N GLN A 861 -17.32 7.43 38.84
CA GLN A 861 -18.02 6.59 37.87
C GLN A 861 -19.55 6.71 37.95
N GLU A 862 -20.13 6.83 39.15
CA GLU A 862 -21.58 6.99 39.31
C GLU A 862 -22.09 8.31 38.71
N LEU A 863 -21.36 9.41 38.90
CA LEU A 863 -21.68 10.71 38.32
C LEU A 863 -21.52 10.69 36.80
N GLU A 864 -20.49 9.99 36.29
CA GLU A 864 -20.30 9.80 34.85
C GLU A 864 -21.42 8.95 34.22
N ASN A 865 -21.87 7.90 34.90
CA ASN A 865 -23.02 7.09 34.47
C ASN A 865 -24.33 7.92 34.49
N LYS A 866 -24.49 8.81 35.48
CA LYS A 866 -25.60 9.77 35.52
C LYS A 866 -25.53 10.73 34.33
N ILE A 867 -24.35 11.27 34.01
CA ILE A 867 -24.15 12.11 32.81
C ILE A 867 -24.56 11.35 31.55
N ASN A 868 -24.12 10.10 31.36
CA ASN A 868 -24.50 9.28 30.22
C ASN A 868 -26.03 9.10 30.11
N SER A 869 -26.68 8.76 31.24
CA SER A 869 -28.13 8.60 31.29
C SER A 869 -28.89 9.89 30.93
N LEU A 870 -28.41 11.04 31.39
CA LEU A 870 -28.97 12.35 31.07
C LEU A 870 -28.74 12.72 29.60
N VAL A 871 -27.56 12.40 29.04
CA VAL A 871 -27.26 12.61 27.62
C VAL A 871 -28.17 11.72 26.76
N TYR A 872 -28.39 10.45 27.08
CA TYR A 872 -29.29 9.60 26.30
C TYR A 872 -30.72 10.15 26.25
N LYS A 873 -31.23 10.65 27.39
CA LYS A 873 -32.52 11.35 27.46
C LYS A 873 -32.54 12.61 26.60
N LEU A 874 -31.44 13.37 26.59
CA LEU A 874 -31.31 14.60 25.81
C LEU A 874 -31.45 14.37 24.30
N TYR A 875 -31.02 13.21 23.80
CA TYR A 875 -31.14 12.80 22.38
C TYR A 875 -32.35 11.89 22.10
N ASN A 876 -33.22 11.64 23.09
CA ASN A 876 -34.38 10.75 22.97
C ASN A 876 -34.00 9.33 22.47
N LEU A 877 -32.94 8.75 23.04
CA LEU A 877 -32.51 7.40 22.72
C LEU A 877 -33.37 6.35 23.44
N THR A 878 -33.68 5.27 22.73
CA THR A 878 -34.40 4.09 23.20
C THR A 878 -33.46 3.13 23.93
N GLU A 879 -34.00 2.16 24.67
CA GLU A 879 -33.18 1.16 25.37
C GLU A 879 -32.34 0.30 24.41
N GLU A 880 -32.87 -0.02 23.23
CA GLU A 880 -32.15 -0.79 22.20
C GLU A 880 -30.96 0.00 21.65
N GLU A 881 -31.14 1.29 21.33
CA GLU A 881 -30.06 2.17 20.89
C GLU A 881 -29.00 2.36 22.00
N ILE A 882 -29.42 2.45 23.27
CA ILE A 882 -28.49 2.56 24.40
C ILE A 882 -27.63 1.30 24.52
N LYS A 883 -28.20 0.09 24.34
CA LYS A 883 -27.42 -1.16 24.35
C LYS A 883 -26.35 -1.17 23.25
N ILE A 884 -26.71 -0.70 22.05
CA ILE A 884 -25.76 -0.55 20.93
C ILE A 884 -24.60 0.40 21.30
N ILE A 885 -24.91 1.52 21.95
CA ILE A 885 -23.90 2.50 22.38
C ILE A 885 -22.99 1.93 23.47
N GLU A 886 -23.54 1.17 24.41
CA GLU A 886 -22.81 0.57 25.51
C GLU A 886 -22.09 -0.74 25.14
N GLY A 887 -22.29 -1.25 23.92
CA GLY A 887 -21.70 -2.51 23.45
C GLY A 887 -22.24 -3.73 24.20
N LYS A 888 -23.53 -3.72 24.54
CA LYS A 888 -24.23 -4.75 25.31
C LYS A 888 -25.19 -5.58 24.47
#